data_AF-A0A523EDJ3-F1
#
_entry.id   AF-A0A523EDJ3-F1
#
_cell.length_a   1.000
_cell.length_b   1.000
_cell.length_c   1.000
_cell.angle_alpha   90.00
_cell.angle_beta   90.00
_cell.angle_gamma   90.00
#
_symmetry.space_group_name_H-M   'P 1'
#
loop_
_entity.id
_entity.type
_entity.pdbx_description
1 polymer ?
#
loop_
_entity_poly.entity_id
_entity_poly.type
_entity_poly.pdbx_seq_one_letter_code
_entity_poly.pdbx_strand_id
1 'polypeptide(L)'
;MKCLARACYRLCLLVYPEDFRRQFESSMVATFDELVRSRGTISVLSREVLDVLVQGLRERAARGRRSRPNKTASTAELWLKDLRYAARTLVRSPSFALVVVVSLALGIGANTAIFTLVNAMLLKPMPVKAPEELVAVYAMRPTHRFPSNFSYQNYLDLREEKKIFRDLVGFYGSPVSLHASSEPELVWSELVTENYFEGLGVSAASGRLFESTDVEAPVVVLSYEFWRRRFLGAVDVVGRVVRLNGHAFTVLGVAAPGFTGAKMLGFNPDLWVPLTWHRQIHPGDDGLLERRHGGWLNVRGRLAPGVTLAEAQAALGTIAARLEAAYPEANKDWQLHVYKSPRKTEPFLEVMTGGAIPVAAGALLAIVLIVLLVACANVASLQLARSMGREKEMALRISLGASRRQILRQLLLESLLLCTAAGLLGLWLGGRLLNLALRMNPVLDFSVDFGATTVADARVLGFTLVVSVLAGLVSGLLPAARASRRDVAATLAERGSSGRGAGRRFIVIPQLALSLVALVVAGLLIRSFDNMKAASPGFDTESIALASFNLELQGYDKAEARELGRQLLDRMRGLPEISAASLAFPLPLDAYQESAVVVPMDAALGQEEEELWLSYSAVSEDYFETIGTPLLAGRGFRREDSEERPLVAVVNETMRARCGRKRARSAGNFGSAARATLLKLSA
;
A
#
# COMPACT_ATOMS: atom_id res chain seq x y z
N MET A 1 72.06 -47.67 45.78
CA MET A 1 70.61 -47.60 46.07
C MET A 1 69.92 -46.35 45.53
N LYS A 2 70.38 -45.12 45.79
CA LYS A 2 69.70 -43.87 45.32
C LYS A 2 69.53 -43.79 43.78
N CYS A 3 70.52 -44.20 42.99
CA CYS A 3 70.39 -44.24 41.53
C CYS A 3 69.34 -45.25 41.04
N LEU A 4 69.22 -46.41 41.71
CA LEU A 4 68.24 -47.45 41.37
C LEU A 4 66.81 -46.97 41.67
N ALA A 5 66.62 -46.26 42.79
CA ALA A 5 65.35 -45.63 43.16
C ALA A 5 64.90 -44.58 42.16
N ARG A 6 65.84 -43.74 41.70
CA ARG A 6 65.58 -42.71 40.68
C ARG A 6 65.18 -43.32 39.32
N ALA A 7 65.82 -44.42 38.93
CA ALA A 7 65.47 -45.15 37.72
C ALA A 7 64.07 -45.77 37.80
N CYS A 8 63.71 -46.37 38.94
CA CYS A 8 62.37 -46.93 39.16
C CYS A 8 61.28 -45.84 39.11
N TYR A 9 61.52 -44.68 39.72
CA TYR A 9 60.58 -43.56 39.70
C TYR A 9 60.36 -43.02 38.28
N ARG A 10 61.43 -42.84 37.50
CA ARG A 10 61.32 -42.46 36.07
C ARG A 10 60.56 -43.50 35.25
N LEU A 11 60.74 -44.79 35.52
CA LEU A 11 59.98 -45.84 34.86
C LEU A 11 58.47 -45.74 35.16
N CYS A 12 58.10 -45.35 36.38
CA CYS A 12 56.70 -45.17 36.78
C CYS A 12 56.07 -43.93 36.15
N LEU A 13 56.84 -42.88 35.88
CA LEU A 13 56.36 -41.71 35.15
C LEU A 13 55.91 -42.06 33.71
N LEU A 14 56.37 -43.17 33.12
CA LEU A 14 55.92 -43.64 31.79
C LEU A 14 54.41 -43.93 31.73
N VAL A 15 53.74 -44.09 32.89
CA VAL A 15 52.28 -44.21 32.96
C VAL A 15 51.59 -42.92 32.52
N TYR A 16 52.24 -41.76 32.69
CA TYR A 16 51.73 -40.44 32.27
C TYR A 16 51.93 -40.18 30.77
N PRO A 17 51.04 -39.38 30.13
CA PRO A 17 51.15 -39.01 28.72
C PRO A 17 52.47 -38.32 28.37
N GLU A 18 52.94 -38.48 27.13
CA GLU A 18 54.21 -37.88 26.68
C GLU A 18 54.27 -36.36 26.85
N ASP A 19 53.18 -35.64 26.54
CA ASP A 19 53.13 -34.17 26.66
C ASP A 19 53.30 -33.70 28.12
N PHE A 20 52.69 -34.43 29.06
CA PHE A 20 52.79 -34.12 30.49
C PHE A 20 54.17 -34.47 31.04
N ARG A 21 54.73 -35.62 30.65
CA ARG A 21 56.10 -35.99 30.99
C ARG A 21 57.11 -34.96 30.48
N ARG A 22 57.02 -34.54 29.22
CA ARG A 22 57.92 -33.54 28.65
C ARG A 22 57.94 -32.22 29.42
N GLN A 23 56.79 -31.82 29.97
CA GLN A 23 56.67 -30.54 30.68
C GLN A 23 57.05 -30.62 32.16
N PHE A 24 56.80 -31.75 32.84
CA PHE A 24 56.87 -31.83 34.31
C PHE A 24 57.82 -32.90 34.86
N GLU A 25 58.43 -33.74 34.02
CA GLU A 25 59.33 -34.82 34.47
C GLU A 25 60.52 -34.29 35.28
N SER A 26 61.15 -33.20 34.83
CA SER A 26 62.31 -32.61 35.51
C SER A 26 61.96 -32.12 36.92
N SER A 27 60.83 -31.44 37.07
CA SER A 27 60.33 -30.97 38.37
C SER A 27 59.94 -32.12 39.30
N MET A 28 59.23 -33.13 38.79
CA MET A 28 58.81 -34.29 39.61
C MET A 28 59.99 -35.13 40.08
N VAL A 29 61.02 -35.29 39.25
CA VAL A 29 62.26 -36.00 39.64
C VAL A 29 63.04 -35.19 40.68
N ALA A 30 63.08 -33.86 40.58
CA ALA A 30 63.73 -33.00 41.56
C ALA A 30 63.06 -33.09 42.94
N THR A 31 61.72 -33.05 43.00
CA THR A 31 60.96 -33.21 44.25
C THR A 31 61.15 -34.61 44.85
N PHE A 32 61.22 -35.66 44.01
CA PHE A 32 61.52 -37.01 44.47
C PHE A 32 62.94 -37.12 45.08
N ASP A 33 63.94 -36.50 44.45
CA ASP A 33 65.31 -36.47 44.98
C ASP A 33 65.39 -35.75 46.34
N GLU A 34 64.56 -34.72 46.56
CA GLU A 34 64.44 -33.98 47.82
C GLU A 34 63.73 -34.79 48.92
N LEU A 35 62.68 -35.54 48.57
CA LEU A 35 61.99 -36.45 49.48
C LEU A 35 62.87 -37.62 49.92
N VAL A 36 63.65 -38.19 49.00
CA VAL A 36 64.63 -39.26 49.31
C VAL A 36 65.74 -38.75 50.25
N ARG A 37 66.12 -37.47 50.16
CA ARG A 37 67.10 -36.85 51.08
C ARG A 37 66.53 -36.65 52.49
N SER A 38 65.24 -36.33 52.61
CA SER A 38 64.63 -35.99 53.91
C SER A 38 64.05 -37.19 54.68
N ARG A 39 63.56 -38.24 53.99
CA ARG A 39 62.81 -39.35 54.63
C ARG A 39 63.39 -40.75 54.41
N GLY A 40 64.50 -40.85 53.67
CA GLY A 40 65.20 -42.10 53.39
C GLY A 40 64.60 -42.90 52.22
N THR A 41 65.45 -43.61 51.48
CA THR A 41 65.12 -44.19 50.16
C THR A 41 63.99 -45.22 50.18
N ILE A 42 63.90 -46.06 51.22
CA ILE A 42 62.98 -47.21 51.26
C ILE A 42 61.54 -46.78 51.56
N SER A 43 61.35 -45.81 52.47
CA SER A 43 60.02 -45.32 52.85
C SER A 43 59.35 -44.57 51.69
N VAL A 44 60.11 -43.73 50.99
CA VAL A 44 59.64 -42.93 49.85
C VAL A 44 59.30 -43.81 48.64
N LEU A 45 60.09 -44.85 48.37
CA LEU A 45 59.82 -45.76 47.25
C LEU A 45 58.48 -46.48 47.41
N SER A 46 58.13 -46.92 48.61
CA SER A 46 56.92 -47.71 48.86
C SER A 46 55.62 -46.89 48.73
N ARG A 47 55.66 -45.59 49.04
CA ARG A 47 54.48 -44.72 49.08
C ARG A 47 54.31 -43.90 47.81
N GLU A 48 55.35 -43.20 47.38
CA GLU A 48 55.28 -42.28 46.23
C GLU A 48 55.16 -43.02 44.90
N VAL A 49 55.84 -44.16 44.74
CA VAL A 49 55.71 -44.96 43.51
C VAL A 49 54.29 -45.50 43.37
N LEU A 50 53.69 -45.94 44.48
CA LEU A 50 52.32 -46.44 44.48
C LEU A 50 51.32 -45.31 44.19
N ASP A 51 51.49 -44.13 44.78
CA ASP A 51 50.62 -42.97 44.53
C ASP A 51 50.74 -42.46 43.08
N VAL A 52 51.95 -42.40 42.53
CA VAL A 52 52.20 -42.00 41.14
C VAL A 52 51.59 -43.01 40.16
N LEU A 53 51.71 -44.32 40.43
CA LEU A 53 51.09 -45.37 39.62
C LEU A 53 49.56 -45.33 39.71
N VAL A 54 48.99 -45.15 40.91
CA VAL A 54 47.54 -45.10 41.12
C VAL A 54 46.94 -43.83 40.48
N GLN A 55 47.58 -42.68 40.64
CA GLN A 55 47.14 -41.43 40.00
C GLN A 55 47.30 -41.49 38.48
N GLY A 56 48.43 -42.00 37.97
CA GLY A 56 48.66 -42.17 36.54
C GLY A 56 47.67 -43.14 35.89
N LEU A 57 47.36 -44.26 36.54
CA LEU A 57 46.36 -45.22 36.06
C LEU A 57 44.93 -44.64 36.15
N ARG A 58 44.60 -43.85 37.17
CA ARG A 58 43.32 -43.14 37.28
C ARG A 58 43.15 -42.10 36.18
N GLU A 59 44.18 -41.31 35.85
CA GLU A 59 44.14 -40.37 34.73
C GLU A 59 43.99 -41.08 33.38
N ARG A 60 44.71 -42.19 33.19
CA ARG A 60 44.65 -43.00 31.96
C ARG A 60 43.26 -43.65 31.79
N ALA A 61 42.67 -44.14 32.87
CA ALA A 61 41.30 -44.64 32.89
C ALA A 61 40.23 -43.54 32.70
N ALA A 62 40.46 -42.34 33.26
CA ALA A 62 39.57 -41.18 33.08
C ALA A 62 39.58 -40.65 31.64
N ARG A 63 40.72 -40.70 30.94
CA ARG A 63 40.80 -40.40 29.50
C ARG A 63 40.19 -41.51 28.65
N GLY A 64 40.38 -42.78 29.00
CA GLY A 64 39.71 -43.92 28.34
C GLY A 64 38.17 -43.81 28.35
N ARG A 65 37.59 -43.17 29.38
CA ARG A 65 36.15 -42.83 29.43
C ARG A 65 35.76 -41.54 28.71
N ARG A 66 36.68 -40.58 28.52
CA ARG A 66 36.45 -39.33 27.77
C ARG A 66 36.71 -39.42 26.27
N SER A 67 37.36 -40.49 25.80
CA SER A 67 37.67 -40.74 24.39
C SER A 67 36.69 -41.68 23.68
N ARG A 68 35.43 -41.79 24.15
CA ARG A 68 34.34 -42.10 23.23
C ARG A 68 34.03 -40.81 22.48
N PRO A 69 34.31 -40.70 21.17
CA PRO A 69 33.87 -39.54 20.42
C PRO A 69 32.37 -39.46 20.61
N ASN A 70 31.93 -38.38 21.26
CA ASN A 70 30.54 -38.02 21.28
C ASN A 70 30.15 -38.02 19.80
N LYS A 71 29.25 -38.93 19.40
CA LYS A 71 28.56 -38.84 18.12
C LYS A 71 28.22 -37.37 17.98
N THR A 72 28.77 -36.72 16.95
CA THR A 72 28.50 -35.34 16.62
C THR A 72 27.00 -35.18 16.76
N ALA A 73 26.55 -34.50 17.84
CA ALA A 73 25.16 -34.12 17.96
C ALA A 73 24.85 -33.46 16.62
N SER A 74 23.90 -34.03 15.88
CA SER A 74 23.62 -33.53 14.53
C SER A 74 23.45 -32.03 14.64
N THR A 75 23.94 -31.26 13.67
CA THR A 75 23.88 -29.80 13.71
C THR A 75 22.48 -29.33 14.13
N ALA A 76 21.44 -30.06 13.69
CA ALA A 76 20.04 -29.91 14.09
C ALA A 76 19.76 -30.03 15.60
N GLU A 77 20.30 -31.01 16.33
CA GLU A 77 20.10 -31.14 17.79
C GLU A 77 20.69 -29.96 18.56
N LEU A 78 21.82 -29.42 18.09
CA LEU A 78 22.44 -28.22 18.66
C LEU A 78 21.57 -26.98 18.40
N TRP A 79 21.02 -26.84 17.20
CA TRP A 79 20.07 -25.75 16.88
C TRP A 79 18.79 -25.85 17.72
N LEU A 80 18.23 -27.05 17.89
CA LEU A 80 17.01 -27.26 18.66
C LEU A 80 17.19 -26.94 20.15
N LYS A 81 18.35 -27.30 20.72
CA LYS A 81 18.70 -26.97 22.11
C LYS A 81 18.83 -25.45 22.30
N ASP A 82 19.52 -24.76 21.40
CA ASP A 82 19.68 -23.32 21.48
C ASP A 82 18.35 -22.58 21.29
N LEU A 83 17.48 -23.06 20.40
CA LEU A 83 16.14 -22.50 20.18
C LEU A 83 15.26 -22.64 21.44
N ARG A 84 15.21 -23.84 22.04
CA ARG A 84 14.48 -24.07 23.31
C ARG A 84 15.02 -23.22 24.44
N TYR A 85 16.34 -23.07 24.50
CA TYR A 85 16.99 -22.23 25.49
C TYR A 85 16.63 -20.74 25.32
N ALA A 86 16.69 -20.24 24.08
CA ALA A 86 16.33 -18.87 23.75
C ALA A 86 14.85 -18.60 24.12
N ALA A 87 13.93 -19.47 23.72
CA ALA A 87 12.52 -19.36 24.08
C ALA A 87 12.29 -19.32 25.61
N ARG A 88 12.93 -20.23 26.36
CA ARG A 88 12.82 -20.25 27.84
C ARG A 88 13.38 -18.99 28.49
N THR A 89 14.42 -18.42 27.90
CA THR A 89 15.04 -17.17 28.35
C THR A 89 14.14 -15.96 28.13
N LEU A 90 13.35 -15.94 27.06
CA LEU A 90 12.36 -14.90 26.78
C LEU A 90 11.15 -15.00 27.72
N VAL A 91 10.64 -16.21 27.97
CA VAL A 91 9.52 -16.44 28.89
C VAL A 91 9.83 -16.00 30.32
N ARG A 92 11.11 -16.10 30.73
CA ARG A 92 11.56 -15.62 32.05
C ARG A 92 11.75 -14.10 32.14
N SER A 93 11.67 -13.39 31.03
CA SER A 93 11.82 -11.92 30.97
C SER A 93 10.67 -11.29 30.15
N PRO A 94 9.41 -11.43 30.60
CA PRO A 94 8.24 -11.08 29.80
C PRO A 94 8.15 -9.57 29.51
N SER A 95 8.52 -8.72 30.47
CA SER A 95 8.51 -7.25 30.28
C SER A 95 9.47 -6.81 29.18
N PHE A 96 10.69 -7.34 29.17
CA PHE A 96 11.68 -7.09 28.12
C PHE A 96 11.18 -7.59 26.76
N ALA A 97 10.69 -8.83 26.71
CA ALA A 97 10.19 -9.42 25.47
C ALA A 97 9.02 -8.61 24.90
N LEU A 98 8.09 -8.19 25.75
CA LEU A 98 6.94 -7.37 25.37
C LEU A 98 7.38 -6.03 24.76
N VAL A 99 8.25 -5.27 25.44
CA VAL A 99 8.73 -3.97 24.94
C VAL A 99 9.43 -4.11 23.60
N VAL A 100 10.29 -5.12 23.44
CA VAL A 100 11.00 -5.37 22.18
C VAL A 100 10.01 -5.77 21.07
N VAL A 101 9.09 -6.71 21.35
CA VAL A 101 8.12 -7.19 20.36
C VAL A 101 7.20 -6.06 19.92
N VAL A 102 6.65 -5.26 20.83
CA VAL A 102 5.76 -4.13 20.50
C VAL A 102 6.51 -3.06 19.73
N SER A 103 7.73 -2.68 20.16
CA SER A 103 8.52 -1.64 19.48
C SER A 103 8.87 -2.04 18.05
N LEU A 104 9.26 -3.29 17.82
CA LEU A 104 9.55 -3.79 16.47
C LEU A 104 8.28 -4.01 15.66
N ALA A 105 7.20 -4.49 16.28
CA ALA A 105 5.93 -4.73 15.58
C ALA A 105 5.34 -3.44 15.01
N LEU A 106 5.48 -2.31 15.71
CA LEU A 106 5.07 -1.00 15.19
C LEU A 106 5.90 -0.60 13.95
N GLY A 107 7.22 -0.71 14.02
CA GLY A 107 8.10 -0.40 12.89
C GLY A 107 7.88 -1.32 11.69
N ILE A 108 7.84 -2.64 11.92
CA ILE A 108 7.61 -3.65 10.90
C ILE A 108 6.19 -3.52 10.31
N GLY A 109 5.20 -3.27 11.16
CA GLY A 109 3.80 -3.12 10.75
C GLY A 109 3.57 -1.87 9.89
N ALA A 110 4.19 -0.74 10.23
CA ALA A 110 4.14 0.46 9.40
C ALA A 110 4.78 0.23 8.02
N ASN A 111 5.98 -0.40 7.98
CA ASN A 111 6.63 -0.77 6.71
C ASN A 111 5.75 -1.73 5.90
N THR A 112 5.13 -2.70 6.55
CA THR A 112 4.25 -3.68 5.91
C THR A 112 2.99 -3.02 5.33
N ALA A 113 2.37 -2.08 6.06
CA ALA A 113 1.19 -1.36 5.61
C ALA A 113 1.48 -0.48 4.39
N ILE A 114 2.54 0.33 4.44
CA ILE A 114 2.96 1.18 3.30
C ILE A 114 3.37 0.31 2.11
N PHE A 115 4.14 -0.75 2.34
CA PHE A 115 4.50 -1.67 1.26
C PHE A 115 3.29 -2.38 0.66
N THR A 116 2.25 -2.69 1.45
CA THR A 116 0.99 -3.26 0.94
C THR A 116 0.31 -2.29 -0.02
N LEU A 117 0.24 -1.00 0.33
CA LEU A 117 -0.32 0.03 -0.54
C LEU A 117 0.52 0.21 -1.82
N VAL A 118 1.84 0.30 -1.69
CA VAL A 118 2.76 0.39 -2.83
C VAL A 118 2.68 -0.86 -3.71
N ASN A 119 2.54 -2.05 -3.13
CA ASN A 119 2.36 -3.28 -3.89
C ASN A 119 1.04 -3.23 -4.66
N ALA A 120 -0.07 -2.86 -4.01
CA ALA A 120 -1.38 -2.78 -4.64
C ALA A 120 -1.44 -1.76 -5.79
N MET A 121 -0.83 -0.58 -5.61
CA MET A 121 -0.80 0.49 -6.61
C MET A 121 0.23 0.22 -7.71
N LEU A 122 1.47 -0.04 -7.32
CA LEU A 122 2.61 0.06 -8.22
C LEU A 122 3.20 -1.27 -8.62
N LEU A 123 2.93 -2.40 -7.97
CA LEU A 123 3.66 -3.65 -8.29
C LEU A 123 2.74 -4.79 -8.74
N LYS A 124 1.55 -4.89 -8.16
CA LYS A 124 0.61 -6.00 -8.35
C LYS A 124 0.02 -5.92 -9.76
N PRO A 125 0.27 -6.92 -10.62
CA PRO A 125 -0.36 -6.95 -11.93
C PRO A 125 -1.86 -7.13 -11.79
N MET A 126 -2.60 -6.70 -12.80
CA MET A 126 -4.03 -6.94 -12.87
C MET A 126 -4.31 -8.46 -12.89
N PRO A 127 -5.31 -8.96 -12.14
CA PRO A 127 -5.64 -10.40 -12.07
C PRO A 127 -6.41 -10.85 -13.32
N VAL A 128 -5.71 -10.81 -14.45
CA VAL A 128 -6.19 -11.16 -15.79
C VAL A 128 -5.12 -11.98 -16.50
N LYS A 129 -5.45 -12.63 -17.60
CA LYS A 129 -4.48 -13.42 -18.37
C LYS A 129 -3.41 -12.49 -18.99
N ALA A 130 -2.13 -12.86 -18.97
CA ALA A 130 -1.04 -12.10 -19.61
C ALA A 130 -1.13 -10.55 -19.46
N PRO A 131 -1.13 -10.00 -18.22
CA PRO A 131 -1.35 -8.58 -17.97
C PRO A 131 -0.30 -7.67 -18.62
N GLU A 132 0.91 -8.18 -18.88
CA GLU A 132 2.00 -7.50 -19.58
C GLU A 132 1.67 -7.09 -21.03
N GLU A 133 0.70 -7.74 -21.67
CA GLU A 133 0.23 -7.40 -23.02
C GLU A 133 -0.80 -6.25 -23.03
N LEU A 134 -1.31 -5.86 -21.85
CA LEU A 134 -2.36 -4.85 -21.77
C LEU A 134 -1.83 -3.45 -22.03
N VAL A 135 -2.63 -2.70 -22.77
CA VAL A 135 -2.45 -1.29 -23.02
C VAL A 135 -3.72 -0.52 -22.68
N ALA A 136 -3.55 0.73 -22.27
CA ALA A 136 -4.61 1.72 -22.15
C ALA A 136 -4.44 2.76 -23.26
N VAL A 137 -5.54 3.19 -23.86
CA VAL A 137 -5.56 4.21 -24.89
C VAL A 137 -6.27 5.44 -24.33
N TYR A 138 -5.75 6.63 -24.60
CA TYR A 138 -6.37 7.90 -24.20
C TYR A 138 -6.39 8.89 -25.38
N ALA A 139 -7.39 9.78 -25.38
CA ALA A 139 -7.43 10.92 -26.27
C ALA A 139 -6.90 12.16 -25.53
N MET A 140 -5.98 12.90 -26.12
CA MET A 140 -5.41 14.13 -25.55
C MET A 140 -5.57 15.28 -26.53
N ARG A 141 -5.86 16.47 -26.02
CA ARG A 141 -5.93 17.70 -26.82
C ARG A 141 -5.10 18.78 -26.11
N PRO A 142 -4.33 19.63 -26.81
CA PRO A 142 -3.50 20.66 -26.16
C PRO A 142 -4.28 21.61 -25.23
N THR A 143 -5.55 21.85 -25.53
CA THR A 143 -6.45 22.69 -24.73
C THR A 143 -6.97 22.00 -23.47
N HIS A 144 -6.82 20.66 -23.38
CA HIS A 144 -7.29 19.86 -22.26
C HIS A 144 -6.14 19.52 -21.31
N ARG A 145 -6.32 19.85 -20.03
CA ARG A 145 -5.35 19.50 -18.98
C ARG A 145 -5.36 18.00 -18.65
N PHE A 146 -6.48 17.33 -18.92
CA PHE A 146 -6.69 15.91 -18.69
C PHE A 146 -7.08 15.23 -20.02
N PRO A 147 -6.59 14.01 -20.31
CA PRO A 147 -7.05 13.19 -21.39
C PRO A 147 -8.52 12.93 -21.22
N SER A 148 -9.17 12.89 -22.36
CA SER A 148 -10.53 12.44 -22.46
C SER A 148 -10.55 10.93 -22.70
N ASN A 149 -11.67 10.37 -22.30
CA ASN A 149 -12.08 9.03 -22.69
C ASN A 149 -12.60 9.05 -24.14
N PHE A 150 -13.07 7.91 -24.63
CA PHE A 150 -13.58 7.79 -25.99
C PHE A 150 -15.10 7.95 -26.04
N SER A 151 -15.62 8.50 -27.14
CA SER A 151 -17.00 8.26 -27.52
C SER A 151 -17.16 6.81 -27.98
N TYR A 152 -18.36 6.24 -27.87
CA TYR A 152 -18.59 4.86 -28.29
C TYR A 152 -18.27 4.65 -29.78
N GLN A 153 -18.63 5.63 -30.63
CA GLN A 153 -18.34 5.61 -32.06
C GLN A 153 -16.83 5.59 -32.36
N ASN A 154 -16.03 6.41 -31.68
CA ASN A 154 -14.57 6.38 -31.85
C ASN A 154 -13.96 5.06 -31.31
N TYR A 155 -14.54 4.48 -30.25
CA TYR A 155 -14.15 3.14 -29.79
C TYR A 155 -14.40 2.08 -30.87
N LEU A 156 -15.55 2.12 -31.56
CA LEU A 156 -15.83 1.20 -32.66
C LEU A 156 -14.81 1.34 -33.79
N ASP A 157 -14.47 2.58 -34.18
CA ASP A 157 -13.44 2.82 -35.21
C ASP A 157 -12.06 2.24 -34.80
N LEU A 158 -11.69 2.35 -33.51
CA LEU A 158 -10.46 1.76 -33.00
C LEU A 158 -10.51 0.24 -32.90
N ARG A 159 -11.70 -0.32 -32.59
CA ARG A 159 -11.90 -1.77 -32.48
C ARG A 159 -11.73 -2.48 -33.82
N GLU A 160 -12.05 -1.81 -34.92
CA GLU A 160 -11.83 -2.35 -36.27
C GLU A 160 -10.35 -2.42 -36.67
N GLU A 161 -9.44 -1.76 -35.94
CA GLU A 161 -8.00 -1.77 -36.20
C GLU A 161 -7.31 -3.05 -35.67
N LYS A 162 -7.79 -4.21 -36.14
CA LYS A 162 -7.35 -5.56 -35.72
C LYS A 162 -5.87 -5.85 -35.98
N LYS A 163 -5.23 -5.06 -36.85
CA LYS A 163 -3.78 -5.13 -37.11
C LYS A 163 -2.95 -4.60 -35.94
N ILE A 164 -3.52 -3.69 -35.16
CA ILE A 164 -2.85 -3.05 -34.02
C ILE A 164 -3.32 -3.67 -32.70
N PHE A 165 -4.62 -3.87 -32.55
CA PHE A 165 -5.22 -4.42 -31.34
C PHE A 165 -5.79 -5.81 -31.61
N ARG A 166 -5.34 -6.82 -30.84
CA ARG A 166 -5.96 -8.15 -30.85
C ARG A 166 -7.35 -8.08 -30.23
N ASP A 167 -7.43 -7.41 -29.07
CA ASP A 167 -8.62 -7.27 -28.26
C ASP A 167 -8.72 -5.81 -27.81
N LEU A 168 -9.89 -5.20 -27.90
CA LEU A 168 -10.16 -3.86 -27.40
C LEU A 168 -11.50 -3.85 -26.67
N VAL A 169 -11.49 -3.47 -25.40
CA VAL A 169 -12.64 -3.48 -24.50
C VAL A 169 -12.95 -2.07 -24.02
N GLY A 170 -14.24 -1.75 -23.95
CA GLY A 170 -14.75 -0.47 -23.47
C GLY A 170 -15.47 -0.63 -22.15
N PHE A 171 -15.30 0.33 -21.23
CA PHE A 171 -16.00 0.29 -19.95
C PHE A 171 -16.22 1.66 -19.32
N TYR A 172 -17.30 1.76 -18.53
CA TYR A 172 -17.68 2.97 -17.83
C TYR A 172 -18.32 2.64 -16.47
N GLY A 173 -17.81 3.26 -15.41
CA GLY A 173 -18.33 3.05 -14.06
C GLY A 173 -19.51 3.97 -13.78
N SER A 174 -20.60 3.43 -13.24
CA SER A 174 -21.81 4.17 -12.88
C SER A 174 -22.44 3.60 -11.61
N PRO A 175 -22.86 4.43 -10.65
CA PRO A 175 -23.60 3.95 -9.48
C PRO A 175 -25.02 3.52 -9.88
N VAL A 176 -25.51 2.43 -9.29
CA VAL A 176 -26.87 1.94 -9.52
C VAL A 176 -27.57 1.59 -8.22
N SER A 177 -28.89 1.78 -8.19
CA SER A 177 -29.71 1.32 -7.07
C SER A 177 -30.03 -0.16 -7.26
N LEU A 178 -29.53 -1.00 -6.35
CA LEU A 178 -29.78 -2.43 -6.34
C LEU A 178 -30.89 -2.77 -5.34
N HIS A 179 -31.94 -3.41 -5.83
CA HIS A 179 -32.97 -4.06 -5.03
C HIS A 179 -32.81 -5.58 -5.12
N ALA A 180 -32.01 -6.13 -4.20
CA ALA A 180 -31.85 -7.58 -4.02
C ALA A 180 -32.52 -8.12 -2.74
N SER A 181 -32.92 -7.24 -1.80
CA SER A 181 -33.72 -7.55 -0.60
C SER A 181 -34.70 -6.40 -0.27
N SER A 182 -35.19 -6.31 0.97
CA SER A 182 -36.23 -5.35 1.42
C SER A 182 -35.85 -3.87 1.31
N GLU A 183 -34.56 -3.53 1.23
CA GLU A 183 -34.08 -2.15 1.16
C GLU A 183 -33.21 -1.93 -0.09
N PRO A 184 -33.40 -0.81 -0.82
CA PRO A 184 -32.50 -0.41 -1.90
C PRO A 184 -31.11 -0.07 -1.34
N GLU A 185 -30.08 -0.57 -2.00
CA GLU A 185 -28.68 -0.29 -1.70
C GLU A 185 -28.03 0.36 -2.93
N LEU A 186 -27.25 1.43 -2.74
CA LEU A 186 -26.45 1.99 -3.83
C LEU A 186 -25.19 1.13 -4.00
N VAL A 187 -24.99 0.57 -5.20
CA VAL A 187 -23.82 -0.27 -5.52
C VAL A 187 -23.10 0.30 -6.74
N TRP A 188 -21.81 0.01 -6.86
CA TRP A 188 -21.03 0.47 -8.01
C TRP A 188 -21.14 -0.54 -9.16
N SER A 189 -21.61 -0.09 -10.32
CA SER A 189 -21.66 -0.91 -11.54
C SER A 189 -20.64 -0.47 -12.57
N GLU A 190 -20.32 -1.36 -13.50
CA GLU A 190 -19.55 -1.01 -14.69
C GLU A 190 -20.29 -1.50 -15.94
N LEU A 191 -20.66 -0.55 -16.80
CA LEU A 191 -21.14 -0.82 -18.14
C LEU A 191 -19.94 -1.27 -18.99
N VAL A 192 -20.05 -2.42 -19.64
CA VAL A 192 -18.93 -3.04 -20.36
C VAL A 192 -19.32 -3.53 -21.75
N THR A 193 -18.36 -3.51 -22.67
CA THR A 193 -18.53 -4.09 -24.00
C THR A 193 -18.67 -5.61 -23.94
N GLU A 194 -19.27 -6.19 -24.97
CA GLU A 194 -19.60 -7.62 -25.05
C GLU A 194 -18.39 -8.54 -24.89
N ASN A 195 -17.22 -8.09 -25.36
CA ASN A 195 -15.96 -8.82 -25.30
C ASN A 195 -15.13 -8.50 -24.04
N TYR A 196 -15.68 -7.79 -23.05
CA TYR A 196 -14.89 -7.28 -21.92
C TYR A 196 -14.16 -8.39 -21.15
N PHE A 197 -14.87 -9.43 -20.74
CA PHE A 197 -14.28 -10.52 -19.98
C PHE A 197 -13.36 -11.40 -20.82
N GLU A 198 -13.74 -11.68 -22.08
CA GLU A 198 -12.93 -12.46 -23.01
C GLU A 198 -11.62 -11.73 -23.39
N GLY A 199 -11.71 -10.46 -23.76
CA GLY A 199 -10.56 -9.64 -24.14
C GLY A 199 -9.59 -9.39 -22.97
N LEU A 200 -10.11 -9.35 -21.74
CA LEU A 200 -9.27 -9.35 -20.54
C LEU A 200 -8.78 -10.76 -20.19
N GLY A 201 -9.43 -11.83 -20.64
CA GLY A 201 -9.08 -13.20 -20.30
C GLY A 201 -9.45 -13.55 -18.85
N VAL A 202 -10.64 -13.12 -18.42
CA VAL A 202 -11.24 -13.40 -17.11
C VAL A 202 -12.18 -14.59 -17.24
N SER A 203 -12.15 -15.51 -16.26
CA SER A 203 -13.05 -16.66 -16.19
C SER A 203 -14.18 -16.46 -15.17
N ALA A 204 -15.26 -17.24 -15.32
CA ALA A 204 -16.30 -17.32 -14.30
C ALA A 204 -15.85 -18.18 -13.10
N ALA A 205 -16.15 -17.74 -11.89
CA ALA A 205 -16.11 -18.57 -10.68
C ALA A 205 -17.36 -19.45 -10.56
N SER A 206 -18.51 -18.96 -11.04
CA SER A 206 -19.80 -19.67 -11.09
C SER A 206 -20.62 -19.14 -12.28
N GLY A 207 -21.41 -20.00 -12.93
CA GLY A 207 -22.19 -19.63 -14.12
C GLY A 207 -21.32 -19.34 -15.34
N ARG A 208 -21.70 -18.34 -16.13
CA ARG A 208 -20.96 -17.86 -17.31
C ARG A 208 -20.82 -16.33 -17.30
N LEU A 209 -19.90 -15.82 -18.11
CA LEU A 209 -19.71 -14.37 -18.32
C LEU A 209 -20.39 -13.94 -19.62
N PHE A 210 -20.35 -12.64 -19.92
CA PHE A 210 -20.94 -12.11 -21.15
C PHE A 210 -20.31 -12.71 -22.41
N GLU A 211 -21.17 -13.03 -23.36
CA GLU A 211 -20.83 -13.40 -24.72
C GLU A 211 -21.45 -12.38 -25.70
N SER A 212 -21.04 -12.43 -26.96
CA SER A 212 -21.54 -11.54 -28.02
C SER A 212 -23.05 -11.65 -28.29
N THR A 213 -23.72 -12.68 -27.76
CA THR A 213 -25.18 -12.86 -27.90
C THR A 213 -25.98 -12.24 -26.76
N ASP A 214 -25.33 -11.88 -25.64
CA ASP A 214 -26.00 -11.37 -24.45
C ASP A 214 -26.18 -9.85 -24.44
N VAL A 215 -25.74 -9.17 -25.49
CA VAL A 215 -25.64 -7.71 -25.54
C VAL A 215 -26.99 -7.05 -25.35
N GLU A 216 -28.07 -7.61 -25.90
CA GLU A 216 -29.42 -7.04 -25.72
C GLU A 216 -30.17 -7.64 -24.53
N ALA A 217 -29.65 -8.70 -23.91
CA ALA A 217 -30.31 -9.38 -22.81
C ALA A 217 -30.14 -8.59 -21.50
N PRO A 218 -31.18 -8.49 -20.64
CA PRO A 218 -31.07 -7.87 -19.32
C PRO A 218 -30.32 -8.81 -18.37
N VAL A 219 -29.01 -8.91 -18.53
CA VAL A 219 -28.13 -9.79 -17.75
C VAL A 219 -27.10 -9.02 -16.96
N VAL A 220 -26.64 -9.61 -15.86
CA VAL A 220 -25.64 -9.02 -14.97
C VAL A 220 -24.61 -10.07 -14.56
N VAL A 221 -23.35 -9.69 -14.43
CA VAL A 221 -22.30 -10.51 -13.81
C VAL A 221 -21.94 -9.89 -12.47
N LEU A 222 -21.87 -10.70 -11.41
CA LEU A 222 -21.50 -10.23 -10.08
C LEU A 222 -19.99 -10.33 -9.85
N SER A 223 -19.43 -9.42 -9.06
CA SER A 223 -18.08 -9.58 -8.54
C SER A 223 -18.05 -10.66 -7.47
N TYR A 224 -16.91 -11.35 -7.35
CA TYR A 224 -16.74 -12.43 -6.38
C TYR A 224 -16.95 -11.96 -4.94
N GLU A 225 -16.41 -10.79 -4.59
CA GLU A 225 -16.53 -10.22 -3.25
C GLU A 225 -17.96 -9.78 -2.96
N PHE A 226 -18.65 -9.20 -3.95
CA PHE A 226 -20.05 -8.82 -3.79
C PHE A 226 -20.94 -10.05 -3.60
N TRP A 227 -20.74 -11.09 -4.39
CA TRP A 227 -21.43 -12.38 -4.24
C TRP A 227 -21.22 -12.98 -2.83
N ARG A 228 -19.98 -12.97 -2.32
CA ARG A 228 -19.69 -13.48 -0.97
C ARG A 228 -20.28 -12.62 0.14
N ARG A 229 -20.19 -11.30 0.04
CA ARG A 229 -20.69 -10.37 1.07
C ARG A 229 -22.21 -10.36 1.11
N ARG A 230 -22.86 -10.27 -0.06
CA ARG A 230 -24.29 -9.97 -0.18
C ARG A 230 -25.17 -11.21 -0.31
N PHE A 231 -24.69 -12.22 -1.01
CA PHE A 231 -25.41 -13.48 -1.24
C PHE A 231 -24.81 -14.64 -0.44
N LEU A 232 -23.89 -14.36 0.49
CA LEU A 232 -23.24 -15.36 1.36
C LEU A 232 -22.58 -16.52 0.59
N GLY A 233 -22.22 -16.31 -0.69
CA GLY A 233 -21.67 -17.35 -1.54
C GLY A 233 -22.68 -18.39 -2.03
N ALA A 234 -23.97 -18.06 -2.09
CA ALA A 234 -25.01 -18.98 -2.51
C ALA A 234 -24.91 -19.33 -4.01
N VAL A 235 -24.91 -20.63 -4.34
CA VAL A 235 -24.71 -21.14 -5.71
C VAL A 235 -25.94 -20.88 -6.60
N ASP A 236 -27.12 -20.81 -6.00
CA ASP A 236 -28.40 -20.49 -6.63
C ASP A 236 -28.52 -19.02 -7.04
N VAL A 237 -27.48 -18.20 -6.84
CA VAL A 237 -27.46 -16.82 -7.34
C VAL A 237 -27.53 -16.79 -8.87
N VAL A 238 -26.99 -17.79 -9.57
CA VAL A 238 -27.01 -17.86 -11.03
C VAL A 238 -28.43 -18.16 -11.50
N GLY A 239 -28.95 -17.34 -12.41
CA GLY A 239 -30.34 -17.37 -12.85
C GLY A 239 -31.31 -16.58 -11.96
N ARG A 240 -30.86 -16.04 -10.82
CA ARG A 240 -31.68 -15.20 -9.96
C ARG A 240 -31.89 -13.82 -10.61
N VAL A 241 -33.09 -13.26 -10.44
CA VAL A 241 -33.39 -11.90 -10.86
C VAL A 241 -33.05 -10.91 -9.75
N VAL A 242 -32.28 -9.89 -10.10
CA VAL A 242 -32.02 -8.70 -9.28
C VAL A 242 -32.61 -7.47 -9.98
N ARG A 243 -32.95 -6.43 -9.23
CA ARG A 243 -33.45 -5.19 -9.82
C ARG A 243 -32.41 -4.08 -9.73
N LEU A 244 -32.02 -3.52 -10.88
CA LEU A 244 -31.12 -2.37 -10.99
C LEU A 244 -31.93 -1.18 -11.49
N ASN A 245 -31.96 -0.09 -10.72
CA ASN A 245 -32.78 1.11 -11.01
C ASN A 245 -34.25 0.74 -11.33
N GLY A 246 -34.81 -0.22 -10.60
CA GLY A 246 -36.16 -0.75 -10.83
C GLY A 246 -36.31 -1.76 -11.98
N HIS A 247 -35.33 -1.91 -12.86
CA HIS A 247 -35.34 -2.83 -14.00
C HIS A 247 -34.84 -4.23 -13.61
N ALA A 248 -35.48 -5.28 -14.10
CA ALA A 248 -35.12 -6.66 -13.79
C ALA A 248 -33.93 -7.13 -14.64
N PHE A 249 -32.86 -7.61 -13.97
CA PHE A 249 -31.68 -8.23 -14.58
C PHE A 249 -31.49 -9.65 -14.05
N THR A 250 -31.12 -10.58 -14.93
CA THR A 250 -30.83 -11.96 -14.55
C THR A 250 -29.34 -12.13 -14.30
N VAL A 251 -28.97 -12.71 -13.15
CA VAL A 251 -27.56 -12.99 -12.83
C VAL A 251 -27.05 -14.12 -13.71
N LEU A 252 -26.09 -13.81 -14.56
CA LEU A 252 -25.48 -14.74 -15.52
C LEU A 252 -24.39 -15.60 -14.89
N GLY A 253 -23.64 -15.01 -13.97
CA GLY A 253 -22.51 -15.64 -13.31
C GLY A 253 -21.78 -14.71 -12.36
N VAL A 254 -20.69 -15.23 -11.81
CA VAL A 254 -19.81 -14.56 -10.87
C VAL A 254 -18.40 -14.54 -11.47
N ALA A 255 -17.77 -13.37 -11.53
CA ALA A 255 -16.40 -13.23 -12.04
C ALA A 255 -15.37 -13.94 -11.14
N ALA A 256 -14.19 -14.23 -11.69
CA ALA A 256 -13.11 -14.89 -10.97
C ALA A 256 -12.72 -14.16 -9.67
N PRO A 257 -12.33 -14.89 -8.60
CA PRO A 257 -11.84 -14.28 -7.36
C PRO A 257 -10.63 -13.38 -7.62
N GLY A 258 -10.64 -12.20 -7.01
CA GLY A 258 -9.61 -11.18 -7.17
C GLY A 258 -9.82 -10.24 -8.35
N PHE A 259 -10.62 -10.61 -9.36
CA PHE A 259 -10.99 -9.69 -10.43
C PHE A 259 -11.95 -8.61 -9.91
N THR A 260 -11.53 -7.36 -10.05
CA THR A 260 -12.20 -6.19 -9.46
C THR A 260 -12.40 -5.10 -10.51
N GLY A 261 -12.56 -5.47 -11.78
CA GLY A 261 -12.72 -4.53 -12.90
C GLY A 261 -11.39 -4.01 -13.44
N ALA A 262 -11.46 -3.33 -14.58
CA ALA A 262 -10.31 -2.86 -15.34
C ALA A 262 -10.00 -1.37 -15.15
N LYS A 263 -10.80 -0.63 -14.37
CA LYS A 263 -10.54 0.78 -14.03
C LYS A 263 -9.37 0.95 -13.03
N MET A 264 -9.23 2.15 -12.51
CA MET A 264 -8.28 2.54 -11.46
C MET A 264 -8.47 1.77 -10.15
N LEU A 265 -7.36 1.51 -9.45
CA LEU A 265 -7.37 1.00 -8.07
C LEU A 265 -8.27 1.85 -7.15
N GLY A 266 -9.12 1.18 -6.37
CA GLY A 266 -10.10 1.82 -5.49
C GLY A 266 -11.51 1.90 -6.10
N PHE A 267 -11.66 1.81 -7.43
CA PHE A 267 -12.96 1.67 -8.07
C PHE A 267 -13.18 0.19 -8.42
N ASN A 268 -13.87 -0.53 -7.52
CA ASN A 268 -14.21 -1.93 -7.72
C ASN A 268 -15.72 -2.04 -7.95
N PRO A 269 -16.18 -2.40 -9.17
CA PRO A 269 -17.59 -2.66 -9.40
C PRO A 269 -18.04 -3.89 -8.62
N ASP A 270 -19.21 -3.78 -8.00
CA ASP A 270 -19.94 -4.88 -7.40
C ASP A 270 -20.55 -5.78 -8.49
N LEU A 271 -20.87 -5.21 -9.65
CA LEU A 271 -21.48 -5.89 -10.79
C LEU A 271 -21.13 -5.24 -12.14
N TRP A 272 -21.24 -6.02 -13.22
CA TRP A 272 -21.08 -5.57 -14.60
C TRP A 272 -22.38 -5.74 -15.37
N VAL A 273 -22.67 -4.79 -16.28
CA VAL A 273 -23.87 -4.77 -17.13
C VAL A 273 -23.45 -4.53 -18.58
N PRO A 274 -24.11 -5.12 -19.60
CA PRO A 274 -23.80 -4.82 -21.00
C PRO A 274 -23.99 -3.34 -21.33
N LEU A 275 -23.07 -2.76 -22.11
CA LEU A 275 -23.01 -1.34 -22.45
C LEU A 275 -24.29 -0.80 -23.12
N THR A 276 -24.99 -1.63 -23.88
CA THR A 276 -26.27 -1.32 -24.55
C THR A 276 -27.39 -0.93 -23.57
N TRP A 277 -27.36 -1.43 -22.34
CA TRP A 277 -28.29 -1.07 -21.28
C TRP A 277 -27.96 0.28 -20.60
N HIS A 278 -27.08 1.09 -21.20
CA HIS A 278 -26.71 2.41 -20.67
C HIS A 278 -27.91 3.29 -20.31
N ARG A 279 -29.02 3.26 -21.08
CA ARG A 279 -30.18 4.12 -20.79
C ARG A 279 -30.87 3.78 -19.46
N GLN A 280 -30.91 2.50 -19.09
CA GLN A 280 -31.53 2.03 -17.84
C GLN A 280 -30.57 2.13 -16.66
N ILE A 281 -29.27 2.05 -16.92
CA ILE A 281 -28.22 2.14 -15.89
C ILE A 281 -27.86 3.59 -15.58
N HIS A 282 -27.81 4.43 -16.61
CA HIS A 282 -27.47 5.85 -16.58
C HIS A 282 -28.49 6.67 -17.39
N PRO A 283 -29.72 6.87 -16.85
CA PRO A 283 -30.75 7.66 -17.51
C PRO A 283 -30.29 9.12 -17.71
N GLY A 284 -30.86 9.80 -18.71
CA GLY A 284 -30.61 11.23 -18.96
C GLY A 284 -29.60 11.56 -20.07
N ASP A 285 -28.88 10.58 -20.61
CA ASP A 285 -27.92 10.77 -21.72
C ASP A 285 -28.23 9.83 -22.91
N ASP A 286 -29.35 10.10 -23.59
CA ASP A 286 -29.96 9.22 -24.61
C ASP A 286 -29.11 8.99 -25.87
N GLY A 287 -28.03 9.75 -26.05
CA GLY A 287 -27.18 9.73 -27.24
C GLY A 287 -25.76 9.20 -27.02
N LEU A 288 -25.47 8.55 -25.88
CA LEU A 288 -24.12 8.12 -25.51
C LEU A 288 -23.46 7.18 -26.52
N LEU A 289 -24.26 6.33 -27.17
CA LEU A 289 -23.78 5.38 -28.16
C LEU A 289 -23.66 6.03 -29.55
N GLU A 290 -24.48 7.01 -29.87
CA GLU A 290 -24.57 7.62 -31.20
C GLU A 290 -23.62 8.82 -31.35
N ARG A 291 -23.37 9.58 -30.28
CA ARG A 291 -22.54 10.80 -30.33
C ARG A 291 -21.06 10.48 -30.51
N ARG A 292 -20.37 11.33 -31.30
CA ARG A 292 -18.92 11.26 -31.50
C ARG A 292 -18.12 12.19 -30.58
N HIS A 293 -18.75 13.20 -30.00
CA HIS A 293 -18.15 14.13 -29.03
C HIS A 293 -18.42 13.66 -27.58
N GLY A 294 -17.77 14.29 -26.60
CA GLY A 294 -18.03 14.02 -25.17
C GLY A 294 -17.59 12.62 -24.74
N GLY A 295 -16.29 12.36 -24.81
CA GLY A 295 -15.70 11.07 -24.51
C GLY A 295 -15.93 10.63 -23.05
N TRP A 296 -16.48 9.43 -22.89
CA TRP A 296 -16.90 8.88 -21.58
C TRP A 296 -16.39 7.46 -21.35
N LEU A 297 -16.19 6.69 -22.42
CA LEU A 297 -15.82 5.29 -22.41
C LEU A 297 -14.32 5.10 -22.21
N ASN A 298 -13.93 4.41 -21.13
CA ASN A 298 -12.54 4.02 -20.91
C ASN A 298 -12.20 2.87 -21.85
N VAL A 299 -10.99 2.90 -22.43
CA VAL A 299 -10.58 1.88 -23.41
C VAL A 299 -9.29 1.22 -22.96
N ARG A 300 -9.34 -0.11 -22.88
CA ARG A 300 -8.16 -0.96 -22.68
C ARG A 300 -8.14 -2.05 -23.72
N GLY A 301 -6.97 -2.57 -24.02
CA GLY A 301 -6.84 -3.63 -25.01
C GLY A 301 -5.53 -4.35 -24.94
N ARG A 302 -5.31 -5.21 -25.92
CA ARG A 302 -4.08 -5.97 -26.12
C ARG A 302 -3.55 -5.69 -27.50
N LEU A 303 -2.25 -5.48 -27.59
CA LEU A 303 -1.60 -5.35 -28.88
C LEU A 303 -1.65 -6.68 -29.64
N ALA A 304 -1.75 -6.59 -30.96
CA ALA A 304 -1.62 -7.75 -31.83
C ALA A 304 -0.24 -8.40 -31.67
N PRO A 305 -0.11 -9.73 -31.87
CA PRO A 305 1.17 -10.41 -31.74
C PRO A 305 2.25 -9.77 -32.62
N GLY A 306 3.39 -9.43 -32.01
CA GLY A 306 4.52 -8.81 -32.70
C GLY A 306 4.48 -7.28 -32.82
N VAL A 307 3.37 -6.62 -32.44
CA VAL A 307 3.27 -5.16 -32.47
C VAL A 307 3.90 -4.55 -31.22
N THR A 308 4.85 -3.64 -31.43
CA THR A 308 5.50 -2.88 -30.36
C THR A 308 4.67 -1.67 -29.94
N LEU A 309 4.90 -1.15 -28.74
CA LEU A 309 4.24 0.07 -28.26
C LEU A 309 4.51 1.27 -29.18
N ALA A 310 5.71 1.37 -29.76
CA ALA A 310 6.10 2.45 -30.66
C ALA A 310 5.34 2.35 -31.99
N GLU A 311 5.20 1.14 -32.55
CA GLU A 311 4.40 0.92 -33.77
C GLU A 311 2.92 1.21 -33.52
N ALA A 312 2.38 0.78 -32.38
CA ALA A 312 1.01 1.10 -31.98
C ALA A 312 0.80 2.62 -31.84
N GLN A 313 1.74 3.32 -31.21
CA GLN A 313 1.68 4.78 -31.06
C GLN A 313 1.75 5.51 -32.41
N ALA A 314 2.58 5.03 -33.34
CA ALA A 314 2.65 5.59 -34.70
C ALA A 314 1.35 5.36 -35.48
N ALA A 315 0.80 4.14 -35.41
CA ALA A 315 -0.48 3.81 -36.05
C ALA A 315 -1.64 4.65 -35.49
N LEU A 316 -1.67 4.86 -34.18
CA LEU A 316 -2.65 5.74 -33.53
C LEU A 316 -2.56 7.19 -34.01
N GLY A 317 -1.37 7.69 -34.35
CA GLY A 317 -1.21 9.01 -34.98
C GLY A 317 -1.89 9.09 -36.35
N THR A 318 -1.78 8.04 -37.16
CA THR A 318 -2.48 7.95 -38.45
C THR A 318 -3.99 7.83 -38.26
N ILE A 319 -4.45 7.04 -37.29
CA ILE A 319 -5.87 6.89 -36.97
C ILE A 319 -6.46 8.22 -36.49
N ALA A 320 -5.75 8.95 -35.62
CA ALA A 320 -6.16 10.27 -35.15
C ALA A 320 -6.38 11.24 -36.32
N ALA A 321 -5.40 11.35 -37.23
CA ALA A 321 -5.51 12.20 -38.42
C ALA A 321 -6.67 11.78 -39.35
N ARG A 322 -6.93 10.47 -39.49
CA ARG A 322 -8.07 9.96 -40.26
C ARG A 322 -9.40 10.33 -39.60
N LEU A 323 -9.52 10.19 -38.29
CA LEU A 323 -10.72 10.53 -37.52
C LEU A 323 -10.98 12.04 -37.53
N GLU A 324 -9.94 12.86 -37.48
CA GLU A 324 -10.02 14.31 -37.63
C GLU A 324 -10.50 14.70 -39.04
N ALA A 325 -9.98 14.07 -40.09
CA ALA A 325 -10.41 14.33 -41.47
C ALA A 325 -11.86 13.88 -41.74
N ALA A 326 -12.27 12.74 -41.19
CA ALA A 326 -13.61 12.20 -41.39
C ALA A 326 -14.67 12.90 -40.52
N TYR A 327 -14.29 13.30 -39.30
CA TYR A 327 -15.20 13.86 -38.30
C TYR A 327 -14.57 15.09 -37.61
N PRO A 328 -14.36 16.19 -38.35
CA PRO A 328 -13.62 17.35 -37.84
C PRO A 328 -14.28 17.99 -36.62
N GLU A 329 -15.61 18.08 -36.56
CA GLU A 329 -16.31 18.67 -35.42
C GLU A 329 -16.06 17.94 -34.09
N ALA A 330 -15.85 16.62 -34.13
CA ALA A 330 -15.66 15.81 -32.93
C ALA A 330 -14.19 15.56 -32.59
N ASN A 331 -13.30 15.54 -33.58
CA ASN A 331 -11.94 15.03 -33.45
C ASN A 331 -10.83 16.04 -33.77
N LYS A 332 -11.15 17.32 -34.04
CA LYS A 332 -10.13 18.37 -34.27
C LYS A 332 -9.14 18.49 -33.11
N ASP A 333 -7.84 18.49 -33.44
CA ASP A 333 -6.70 18.53 -32.53
C ASP A 333 -6.59 17.39 -31.50
N TRP A 334 -7.42 16.34 -31.59
CA TRP A 334 -7.33 15.19 -30.69
C TRP A 334 -6.22 14.25 -31.14
N GLN A 335 -5.31 13.94 -30.22
CA GLN A 335 -4.22 12.99 -30.40
C GLN A 335 -4.45 11.75 -29.57
N LEU A 336 -4.23 10.59 -30.17
CA LEU A 336 -4.39 9.30 -29.50
C LEU A 336 -3.06 8.81 -28.95
N HIS A 337 -3.06 8.39 -27.69
CA HIS A 337 -1.87 7.92 -26.99
C HIS A 337 -2.09 6.53 -26.41
N VAL A 338 -1.07 5.68 -26.49
CA VAL A 338 -1.07 4.32 -25.93
C VAL A 338 -0.01 4.16 -24.86
N TYR A 339 -0.41 3.56 -23.74
CA TYR A 339 0.47 3.28 -22.62
C TYR A 339 0.35 1.83 -22.19
N LYS A 340 1.45 1.23 -21.75
CA LYS A 340 1.41 -0.07 -21.07
C LYS A 340 0.57 0.05 -19.81
N SER A 341 -0.39 -0.85 -19.65
CA SER A 341 -1.30 -0.87 -18.51
C SER A 341 -1.42 -2.26 -17.87
N PRO A 342 -0.30 -2.86 -17.41
CA PRO A 342 -0.33 -4.20 -16.79
C PRO A 342 -0.91 -4.19 -15.37
N ARG A 343 -1.26 -3.02 -14.84
CA ARG A 343 -1.65 -2.77 -13.45
C ARG A 343 -2.96 -2.00 -13.41
N LYS A 344 -3.52 -1.90 -12.21
CA LYS A 344 -4.72 -1.09 -11.93
C LYS A 344 -4.42 0.40 -11.76
N THR A 345 -3.16 0.83 -11.75
CA THR A 345 -2.84 2.27 -11.79
C THR A 345 -3.03 2.75 -13.22
N GLU A 346 -3.82 3.81 -13.41
CA GLU A 346 -4.02 4.46 -14.71
C GLU A 346 -2.69 5.09 -15.16
N PRO A 347 -2.09 4.63 -16.28
CA PRO A 347 -0.80 5.13 -16.75
C PRO A 347 -0.76 6.65 -16.95
N PHE A 348 -1.89 7.25 -17.30
CA PHE A 348 -2.00 8.69 -17.45
C PHE A 348 -1.70 9.46 -16.15
N LEU A 349 -2.10 8.95 -14.97
CA LEU A 349 -1.80 9.62 -13.69
C LEU A 349 -0.29 9.75 -13.48
N GLU A 350 0.48 8.77 -13.93
CA GLU A 350 1.94 8.82 -13.88
C GLU A 350 2.49 9.92 -14.79
N VAL A 351 1.93 10.06 -16.00
CA VAL A 351 2.30 11.12 -16.96
C VAL A 351 1.95 12.50 -16.41
N MET A 352 0.75 12.70 -15.86
CA MET A 352 0.35 13.98 -15.25
C MET A 352 1.23 14.42 -14.11
N THR A 353 1.47 13.48 -13.20
CA THR A 353 2.16 13.77 -11.96
C THR A 353 3.66 13.85 -12.19
N GLY A 354 4.15 13.66 -13.42
CA GLY A 354 5.56 13.61 -13.74
C GLY A 354 6.29 12.52 -12.95
N GLY A 355 5.61 11.41 -12.65
CA GLY A 355 6.12 10.35 -11.79
C GLY A 355 6.11 10.70 -10.28
N ALA A 356 5.37 11.72 -9.83
CA ALA A 356 5.32 12.05 -8.40
C ALA A 356 4.72 10.93 -7.53
N ILE A 357 3.85 10.08 -8.08
CA ILE A 357 3.28 8.94 -7.33
C ILE A 357 4.38 7.95 -6.91
N PRO A 358 5.21 7.39 -7.83
CA PRO A 358 6.38 6.59 -7.45
C PRO A 358 7.35 7.31 -6.49
N VAL A 359 7.59 8.61 -6.70
CA VAL A 359 8.49 9.40 -5.84
C VAL A 359 7.92 9.53 -4.42
N ALA A 360 6.64 9.87 -4.28
CA ALA A 360 5.96 9.98 -2.99
C ALA A 360 5.90 8.62 -2.28
N ALA A 361 5.60 7.54 -3.02
CA ALA A 361 5.65 6.17 -2.50
C ALA A 361 7.06 5.80 -1.99
N GLY A 362 8.11 6.15 -2.74
CA GLY A 362 9.50 5.95 -2.35
C GLY A 362 9.88 6.76 -1.11
N ALA A 363 9.45 8.02 -1.03
CA ALA A 363 9.66 8.87 0.14
C ALA A 363 8.96 8.30 1.39
N LEU A 364 7.71 7.84 1.26
CA LEU A 364 6.98 7.19 2.35
C LEU A 364 7.68 5.92 2.84
N LEU A 365 8.14 5.06 1.92
CA LEU A 365 8.92 3.87 2.25
C LEU A 365 10.24 4.22 2.97
N ALA A 366 10.94 5.27 2.54
CA ALA A 366 12.16 5.73 3.19
C ALA A 366 11.89 6.22 4.62
N ILE A 367 10.81 6.96 4.83
CA ILE A 367 10.40 7.44 6.17
C ILE A 367 10.11 6.27 7.10
N VAL A 368 9.28 5.30 6.69
CA VAL A 368 8.97 4.15 7.56
C VAL A 368 10.19 3.24 7.77
N LEU A 369 11.11 3.15 6.81
CA LEU A 369 12.37 2.44 7.00
C LEU A 369 13.24 3.11 8.08
N ILE A 370 13.32 4.44 8.09
CA ILE A 370 14.02 5.19 9.14
C ILE A 370 13.41 4.90 10.52
N VAL A 371 12.07 4.91 10.63
CA VAL A 371 11.36 4.57 11.87
C VAL A 371 11.70 3.16 12.34
N LEU A 372 11.78 2.19 11.43
CA LEU A 372 12.22 0.83 11.77
C LEU A 372 13.68 0.78 12.23
N LEU A 373 14.59 1.53 11.60
CA LEU A 373 15.98 1.60 12.04
C LEU A 373 16.11 2.19 13.45
N VAL A 374 15.31 3.20 13.80
CA VAL A 374 15.20 3.73 15.17
C VAL A 374 14.75 2.64 16.14
N ALA A 375 13.71 1.88 15.80
CA ALA A 375 13.24 0.75 16.62
C ALA A 375 14.34 -0.32 16.79
N CYS A 376 15.04 -0.69 15.72
CA CYS A 376 16.17 -1.62 15.77
C CYS A 376 17.30 -1.12 16.69
N ALA A 377 17.63 0.17 16.63
CA ALA A 377 18.64 0.79 17.49
C ALA A 377 18.21 0.77 18.98
N ASN A 378 16.94 1.08 19.27
CA ASN A 378 16.37 0.99 20.61
C ASN A 378 16.50 -0.43 21.17
N VAL A 379 16.13 -1.42 20.37
CA VAL A 379 16.23 -2.84 20.74
C VAL A 379 17.67 -3.28 20.93
N ALA A 380 18.59 -2.86 20.07
CA ALA A 380 20.02 -3.15 20.22
C ALA A 380 20.56 -2.58 21.55
N SER A 381 20.17 -1.36 21.92
CA SER A 381 20.53 -0.72 23.19
C SER A 381 19.98 -1.48 24.39
N LEU A 382 18.72 -1.96 24.33
CA LEU A 382 18.12 -2.79 25.38
C LEU A 382 18.82 -4.16 25.49
N GLN A 383 19.16 -4.79 24.37
CA GLN A 383 19.89 -6.06 24.35
C GLN A 383 21.32 -5.92 24.91
N LEU A 384 22.01 -4.81 24.61
CA LEU A 384 23.30 -4.48 25.21
C LEU A 384 23.20 -4.28 26.73
N ALA A 385 22.18 -3.57 27.21
CA ALA A 385 21.97 -3.40 28.65
C ALA A 385 21.73 -4.73 29.35
N ARG A 386 20.95 -5.62 28.73
CA ARG A 386 20.64 -6.96 29.25
C ARG A 386 21.86 -7.89 29.22
N SER A 387 22.69 -7.83 28.19
CA SER A 387 23.90 -8.67 28.11
C SER A 387 24.94 -8.31 29.18
N MET A 388 25.01 -7.03 29.58
CA MET A 388 25.82 -6.60 30.72
C MET A 388 25.35 -7.20 32.05
N GLY A 389 24.03 -7.34 32.25
CA GLY A 389 23.48 -8.05 33.42
C GLY A 389 23.81 -9.55 33.45
N ARG A 390 24.10 -10.14 32.28
CA ARG A 390 24.45 -11.57 32.10
C ARG A 390 25.96 -11.80 31.92
N GLU A 391 26.79 -10.79 32.17
CA GLU A 391 28.23 -10.81 31.88
C GLU A 391 28.95 -11.90 32.68
N LYS A 392 28.60 -12.08 33.97
CA LYS A 392 29.14 -13.17 34.81
C LYS A 392 28.77 -14.57 34.30
N GLU A 393 27.55 -14.74 33.78
CA GLU A 393 27.08 -16.01 33.21
C GLU A 393 27.87 -16.35 31.93
N MET A 394 28.06 -15.36 31.06
CA MET A 394 28.80 -15.52 29.80
C MET A 394 30.28 -15.80 30.04
N ALA A 395 30.92 -15.08 30.96
CA ALA A 395 32.31 -15.32 31.35
C ALA A 395 32.51 -16.76 31.87
N LEU A 396 31.61 -17.24 32.74
CA LEU A 396 31.67 -18.60 33.27
C LEU A 396 31.52 -19.67 32.17
N ARG A 397 30.66 -19.44 31.17
CA ARG A 397 30.52 -20.35 30.01
C ARG A 397 31.77 -20.39 29.14
N ILE A 398 32.40 -19.24 28.90
CA ILE A 398 33.66 -19.16 28.15
C ILE A 398 34.76 -19.93 28.91
N SER A 399 34.85 -19.76 30.23
CA SER A 399 35.79 -20.51 31.07
C SER A 399 35.52 -22.02 31.08
N LEU A 400 34.28 -22.45 30.91
CA LEU A 400 33.88 -23.85 30.77
C LEU A 400 34.09 -24.42 29.34
N GLY A 401 34.65 -23.64 28.42
CA GLY A 401 35.01 -24.08 27.06
C GLY A 401 33.97 -23.77 25.98
N ALA A 402 32.98 -22.91 26.24
CA ALA A 402 32.05 -22.48 25.20
C ALA A 402 32.77 -21.62 24.13
N SER A 403 32.59 -21.98 22.86
CA SER A 403 33.15 -21.23 21.74
C SER A 403 32.42 -19.90 21.52
N ARG A 404 33.13 -18.87 21.03
CA ARG A 404 32.55 -17.56 20.69
C ARG A 404 31.38 -17.69 19.69
N ARG A 405 31.47 -18.65 18.77
CA ARG A 405 30.41 -18.94 17.79
C ARG A 405 29.12 -19.45 18.44
N GLN A 406 29.20 -20.22 19.53
CA GLN A 406 28.03 -20.68 20.27
C GLN A 406 27.32 -19.51 20.97
N ILE A 407 28.07 -18.58 21.56
CA ILE A 407 27.50 -17.39 22.21
C ILE A 407 26.85 -16.46 21.18
N LEU A 408 27.53 -16.22 20.05
CA LEU A 408 26.99 -15.40 18.97
C LEU A 408 25.70 -16.01 18.40
N ARG A 409 25.70 -17.33 18.13
CA ARG A 409 24.52 -18.06 17.63
C ARG A 409 23.34 -17.97 18.59
N GLN A 410 23.57 -18.14 19.88
CA GLN A 410 22.52 -18.08 20.88
C GLN A 410 21.87 -16.68 20.94
N LEU A 411 22.67 -15.62 20.96
CA LEU A 411 22.17 -14.24 21.00
C LEU A 411 21.39 -13.88 19.72
N LEU A 412 21.88 -14.34 18.56
CA LEU A 412 21.16 -14.17 17.30
C LEU A 412 19.82 -14.92 17.28
N LEU A 413 19.75 -16.12 17.85
CA LEU A 413 18.49 -16.86 17.99
C LEU A 413 17.51 -16.17 18.94
N GLU A 414 18.00 -15.59 20.05
CA GLU A 414 17.17 -14.77 20.95
C GLU A 414 16.59 -13.55 20.21
N SER A 415 17.41 -12.83 19.43
CA SER A 415 16.93 -11.70 18.61
C SER A 415 15.97 -12.12 17.50
N LEU A 416 16.26 -13.22 16.81
CA LEU A 416 15.45 -13.72 15.71
C LEU A 416 14.06 -14.14 16.18
N LEU A 417 13.96 -14.84 17.32
CA LEU A 417 12.66 -15.21 17.93
C LEU A 417 11.82 -13.98 18.31
N LEU A 418 12.46 -12.92 18.83
CA LEU A 418 11.76 -11.67 19.12
C LEU A 418 11.28 -10.99 17.83
N CYS A 419 12.11 -11.00 16.78
CA CYS A 419 11.77 -10.37 15.50
C CYS A 419 10.74 -11.16 14.71
N THR A 420 10.69 -12.49 14.82
CA THR A 420 9.61 -13.28 14.21
C THR A 420 8.28 -13.02 14.93
N ALA A 421 8.27 -12.98 16.27
CA ALA A 421 7.09 -12.59 17.03
C ALA A 421 6.63 -11.16 16.70
N ALA A 422 7.56 -10.22 16.62
CA ALA A 422 7.29 -8.84 16.19
C ALA A 422 6.82 -8.76 14.74
N GLY A 423 7.36 -9.59 13.83
CA GLY A 423 6.96 -9.65 12.44
C GLY A 423 5.53 -10.16 12.28
N LEU A 424 5.15 -11.22 13.00
CA LEU A 424 3.77 -11.72 13.02
C LEU A 424 2.79 -10.69 13.59
N LEU A 425 3.14 -10.07 14.72
CA LEU A 425 2.32 -9.02 15.31
C LEU A 425 2.24 -7.77 14.42
N GLY A 426 3.36 -7.39 13.81
CA GLY A 426 3.46 -6.25 12.88
C GLY A 426 2.66 -6.49 11.61
N LEU A 427 2.69 -7.69 11.05
CA LEU A 427 1.87 -8.10 9.92
C LEU A 427 0.37 -7.95 10.25
N TRP A 428 -0.05 -8.44 11.42
CA TRP A 428 -1.42 -8.31 11.89
C TRP A 428 -1.82 -6.84 12.14
N LEU A 429 -1.01 -6.07 12.87
CA LEU A 429 -1.25 -4.66 13.17
C LEU A 429 -1.28 -3.82 11.89
N GLY A 430 -0.29 -3.98 11.00
CA GLY A 430 -0.20 -3.24 9.75
C GLY A 430 -1.43 -3.46 8.87
N GLY A 431 -1.87 -4.72 8.75
CA GLY A 431 -3.11 -5.04 8.03
C GLY A 431 -4.36 -4.45 8.67
N ARG A 432 -4.46 -4.46 10.01
CA ARG A 432 -5.61 -3.88 10.73
C ARG A 432 -5.65 -2.36 10.66
N LEU A 433 -4.51 -1.69 10.82
CA LEU A 433 -4.40 -0.24 10.75
C LEU A 433 -4.68 0.27 9.35
N LEU A 434 -4.18 -0.41 8.31
CA LEU A 434 -4.51 -0.06 6.93
C LEU A 434 -6.01 -0.21 6.67
N ASN A 435 -6.61 -1.34 7.03
CA ASN A 435 -8.06 -1.52 6.88
C ASN A 435 -8.88 -0.51 7.68
N LEU A 436 -8.45 -0.13 8.89
CA LEU A 436 -9.11 0.89 9.69
C LEU A 436 -9.00 2.26 9.01
N ALA A 437 -7.80 2.65 8.55
CA ALA A 437 -7.60 3.91 7.85
C ALA A 437 -8.47 4.01 6.58
N LEU A 438 -8.59 2.91 5.82
CA LEU A 438 -9.45 2.85 4.64
C LEU A 438 -10.95 2.93 4.95
N ARG A 439 -11.38 2.40 6.11
CA ARG A 439 -12.77 2.52 6.59
C ARG A 439 -13.10 3.90 7.15
N MET A 440 -12.08 4.65 7.58
CA MET A 440 -12.25 6.00 8.11
C MET A 440 -12.34 7.06 7.01
N ASN A 441 -12.40 6.69 5.73
CA ASN A 441 -12.68 7.63 4.64
C ASN A 441 -14.10 8.18 4.81
N PRO A 442 -14.27 9.46 5.17
CA PRO A 442 -15.56 10.11 5.13
C PRO A 442 -15.82 10.56 3.68
N VAL A 443 -17.05 10.43 3.21
CA VAL A 443 -17.56 11.02 1.95
C VAL A 443 -17.18 10.29 0.65
N LEU A 444 -17.40 8.98 0.56
CA LEU A 444 -17.75 8.36 -0.72
C LEU A 444 -18.92 7.39 -0.47
N ASP A 445 -20.04 7.58 -1.16
CA ASP A 445 -21.23 6.72 -1.07
C ASP A 445 -21.00 5.29 -1.63
N PHE A 446 -19.76 4.94 -1.96
CA PHE A 446 -19.36 3.66 -2.53
C PHE A 446 -18.08 3.11 -1.88
N SER A 447 -17.98 1.79 -1.77
CA SER A 447 -16.84 1.14 -1.12
C SER A 447 -15.58 1.20 -1.99
N VAL A 448 -14.66 2.10 -1.63
CA VAL A 448 -13.28 2.08 -2.15
C VAL A 448 -12.49 0.99 -1.45
N ASP A 449 -12.45 -0.19 -2.04
CA ASP A 449 -11.57 -1.27 -1.57
C ASP A 449 -10.28 -1.26 -2.40
N PHE A 450 -9.15 -0.96 -1.76
CA PHE A 450 -7.83 -1.01 -2.39
C PHE A 450 -7.35 -2.45 -2.68
N GLY A 451 -8.24 -3.44 -2.64
CA GLY A 451 -7.88 -4.85 -2.60
C GLY A 451 -7.01 -5.15 -1.37
N ALA A 452 -7.22 -4.39 -0.29
CA ALA A 452 -6.42 -4.44 0.94
C ALA A 452 -6.66 -5.72 1.75
N THR A 453 -7.42 -6.66 1.18
CA THR A 453 -7.59 -8.05 1.61
C THR A 453 -6.37 -8.93 1.30
N THR A 454 -5.13 -8.43 1.27
CA THR A 454 -3.96 -9.32 1.12
C THR A 454 -2.76 -8.93 1.97
N VAL A 455 -2.95 -8.94 3.29
CA VAL A 455 -1.86 -9.34 4.22
C VAL A 455 -1.30 -10.72 3.83
N ALA A 456 -2.12 -11.54 3.16
CA ALA A 456 -1.77 -12.83 2.59
C ALA A 456 -1.11 -12.78 1.17
N ASP A 457 -0.79 -11.60 0.63
CA ASP A 457 -0.04 -11.52 -0.63
C ASP A 457 1.38 -12.04 -0.40
N ALA A 458 1.85 -12.98 -1.22
CA ALA A 458 3.17 -13.57 -1.08
C ALA A 458 4.31 -12.53 -1.14
N ARG A 459 4.13 -11.42 -1.88
CA ARG A 459 5.11 -10.32 -1.94
C ARG A 459 5.15 -9.54 -0.63
N VAL A 460 3.98 -9.28 -0.04
CA VAL A 460 3.87 -8.60 1.26
C VAL A 460 4.44 -9.50 2.35
N LEU A 461 4.06 -10.77 2.40
CA LEU A 461 4.59 -11.75 3.35
C LEU A 461 6.12 -11.91 3.21
N GLY A 462 6.62 -12.02 1.99
CA GLY A 462 8.04 -12.11 1.69
C GLY A 462 8.79 -10.84 2.12
N PHE A 463 8.25 -9.66 1.82
CA PHE A 463 8.80 -8.38 2.26
C PHE A 463 8.84 -8.28 3.78
N THR A 464 7.73 -8.56 4.47
CA THR A 464 7.66 -8.52 5.94
C THR A 464 8.62 -9.52 6.58
N LEU A 465 8.77 -10.72 6.00
CA LEU A 465 9.75 -11.70 6.44
C LEU A 465 11.18 -11.17 6.31
N VAL A 466 11.54 -10.64 5.15
CA VAL A 466 12.88 -10.05 4.90
C VAL A 466 13.15 -8.91 5.87
N VAL A 467 12.21 -7.98 6.03
CA VAL A 467 12.32 -6.83 6.95
C VAL A 467 12.46 -7.30 8.40
N SER A 468 11.71 -8.31 8.82
CA SER A 468 11.80 -8.88 10.18
C SER A 468 13.14 -9.55 10.44
N VAL A 469 13.66 -10.31 9.46
CA VAL A 469 14.99 -10.95 9.56
C VAL A 469 16.09 -9.90 9.61
N LEU A 470 16.05 -8.89 8.72
CA LEU A 470 17.00 -7.79 8.72
C LEU A 470 16.97 -7.00 10.02
N ALA A 471 15.78 -6.72 10.56
CA ALA A 471 15.63 -6.08 11.86
C ALA A 471 16.29 -6.91 12.99
N GLY A 472 16.13 -8.24 12.97
CA GLY A 472 16.77 -9.14 13.93
C GLY A 472 18.29 -9.20 13.79
N LEU A 473 18.80 -9.19 12.56
CA LEU A 473 20.24 -9.13 12.30
C LEU A 473 20.83 -7.79 12.76
N VAL A 474 20.24 -6.67 12.38
CA VAL A 474 20.73 -5.33 12.76
C VAL A 474 20.67 -5.12 14.27
N SER A 475 19.57 -5.51 14.91
CA SER A 475 19.38 -5.33 16.35
C SER A 475 20.15 -6.34 17.21
N GLY A 476 20.44 -7.54 16.69
CA GLY A 476 21.08 -8.64 17.43
C GLY A 476 22.59 -8.80 17.19
N LEU A 477 23.08 -8.55 15.97
CA LEU A 477 24.46 -8.82 15.59
C LEU A 477 25.45 -7.85 16.26
N LEU A 478 25.11 -6.57 16.32
CA LEU A 478 25.92 -5.52 16.95
C LEU A 478 26.15 -5.80 18.45
N PRO A 479 25.10 -6.07 19.26
CA PRO A 479 25.28 -6.49 20.65
C PRO A 479 26.04 -7.81 20.80
N ALA A 480 25.73 -8.81 19.99
CA ALA A 480 26.35 -10.14 20.07
C ALA A 480 27.85 -10.10 19.77
N ALA A 481 28.25 -9.35 18.73
CA ALA A 481 29.64 -9.19 18.36
C ALA A 481 30.44 -8.52 19.48
N ARG A 482 29.89 -7.47 20.11
CA ARG A 482 30.54 -6.79 21.24
C ARG A 482 30.64 -7.66 22.49
N ALA A 483 29.58 -8.40 22.84
CA ALA A 483 29.61 -9.33 23.97
C ALA A 483 30.65 -10.44 23.78
N SER A 484 30.84 -10.92 22.55
CA SER A 484 31.82 -11.97 22.22
C SER A 484 33.29 -11.53 22.26
N ARG A 485 33.57 -10.22 22.15
CA ARG A 485 34.93 -9.65 22.07
C ARG A 485 35.50 -9.19 23.40
N ARG A 486 34.70 -9.14 24.48
CA ARG A 486 35.20 -8.74 25.80
C ARG A 486 36.11 -9.83 26.34
N ASP A 487 37.35 -9.44 26.65
CA ASP A 487 38.36 -10.36 27.17
C ASP A 487 38.10 -10.68 28.64
N VAL A 488 38.10 -11.98 28.96
CA VAL A 488 37.75 -12.50 30.29
C VAL A 488 38.84 -12.15 31.32
N ALA A 489 40.07 -11.96 30.86
CA ALA A 489 41.19 -11.54 31.72
C ALA A 489 41.11 -10.06 32.14
N ALA A 490 40.63 -9.17 31.27
CA ALA A 490 40.48 -7.75 31.56
C ALA A 490 39.30 -7.46 32.51
N THR A 491 38.22 -8.25 32.39
CA THR A 491 36.98 -8.04 33.15
C THR A 491 37.06 -8.49 34.62
N LEU A 492 37.96 -9.41 34.97
CA LEU A 492 38.25 -9.73 36.37
C LEU A 492 39.31 -8.81 37.00
N ALA A 493 40.18 -8.18 36.20
CA ALA A 493 41.20 -7.25 36.67
C ALA A 493 40.69 -5.82 36.89
N GLU A 494 39.64 -5.38 36.19
CA GLU A 494 39.07 -4.03 36.31
C GLU A 494 38.17 -3.87 37.55
N ARG A 495 38.75 -3.93 38.75
CA ARG A 495 38.21 -3.19 39.89
C ARG A 495 38.58 -1.72 39.77
N GLY A 496 37.84 -1.00 38.93
CA GLY A 496 37.78 0.46 38.89
C GLY A 496 38.72 1.13 37.88
N SER A 497 38.20 1.50 36.71
CA SER A 497 38.48 2.79 36.08
C SER A 497 37.51 3.09 34.93
N SER A 498 37.41 4.38 34.65
CA SER A 498 36.55 5.23 33.80
C SER A 498 36.35 4.87 32.30
N GLY A 499 36.43 3.62 31.86
CA GLY A 499 36.25 3.24 30.43
C GLY A 499 34.79 3.10 29.95
N ARG A 500 33.80 3.16 30.84
CA ARG A 500 32.41 2.68 30.62
C ARG A 500 31.55 3.49 29.62
N GLY A 501 32.04 4.62 29.10
CA GLY A 501 31.21 5.59 28.34
C GLY A 501 31.38 5.60 26.81
N ALA A 502 32.56 5.26 26.27
CA ALA A 502 32.88 5.55 24.88
C ALA A 502 32.04 4.72 23.88
N GLY A 503 31.93 3.40 24.09
CA GLY A 503 31.18 2.51 23.19
C GLY A 503 29.65 2.69 23.21
N ARG A 504 29.09 3.28 24.29
CA ARG A 504 27.67 3.61 24.41
C ARG A 504 27.35 4.92 23.69
N ARG A 505 28.24 5.92 23.74
CA ARG A 505 28.10 7.20 23.02
C ARG A 505 27.97 7.02 21.49
N PHE A 506 28.71 6.07 20.90
CA PHE A 506 28.64 5.80 19.45
C PHE A 506 27.31 5.22 18.94
N ILE A 507 26.47 4.62 19.81
CA ILE A 507 25.14 4.14 19.42
C ILE A 507 24.06 5.13 19.84
N VAL A 508 24.20 5.69 21.05
CA VAL A 508 23.17 6.57 21.63
C VAL A 508 23.11 7.91 20.91
N ILE A 509 24.23 8.49 20.46
CA ILE A 509 24.23 9.81 19.79
C ILE A 509 23.53 9.75 18.43
N PRO A 510 23.87 8.83 17.49
CA PRO A 510 23.13 8.71 16.23
C PRO A 510 21.66 8.34 16.44
N GLN A 511 21.36 7.51 17.44
CA GLN A 511 20.00 7.13 17.80
C GLN A 511 19.17 8.33 18.29
N LEU A 512 19.73 9.16 19.18
CA LEU A 512 19.06 10.38 19.65
C LEU A 512 18.84 11.35 18.49
N ALA A 513 19.86 11.55 17.64
CA ALA A 513 19.75 12.41 16.47
C ALA A 513 18.65 11.92 15.51
N LEU A 514 18.63 10.62 15.19
CA LEU A 514 17.62 10.03 14.31
C LEU A 514 16.20 10.09 14.91
N SER A 515 16.09 9.90 16.23
CA SER A 515 14.81 10.00 16.94
C SER A 515 14.29 11.45 16.95
N LEU A 516 15.18 12.43 17.15
CA LEU A 516 14.84 13.86 17.06
C LEU A 516 14.39 14.23 15.64
N VAL A 517 15.11 13.79 14.61
CA VAL A 517 14.71 14.02 13.21
C VAL A 517 13.35 13.40 12.93
N ALA A 518 13.13 12.14 13.31
CA ALA A 518 11.85 11.46 13.12
C ALA A 518 10.70 12.18 13.85
N LEU A 519 10.94 12.66 15.08
CA LEU A 519 9.96 13.42 15.86
C LEU A 519 9.63 14.77 15.22
N VAL A 520 10.65 15.49 14.71
CA VAL A 520 10.45 16.75 13.99
C VAL A 520 9.67 16.53 12.71
N VAL A 521 10.02 15.51 11.91
CA VAL A 521 9.29 15.17 10.67
C VAL A 521 7.84 14.77 10.99
N ALA A 522 7.62 13.93 11.99
CA ALA A 522 6.26 13.55 12.41
C ALA A 522 5.45 14.77 12.88
N GLY A 523 6.05 15.64 13.69
CA GLY A 523 5.41 16.89 14.14
C GLY A 523 5.11 17.85 13.00
N LEU A 524 6.01 17.99 12.03
CA LEU A 524 5.78 18.80 10.83
C LEU A 524 4.65 18.21 9.98
N LEU A 525 4.58 16.88 9.82
CA LEU A 525 3.51 16.21 9.08
C LEU A 525 2.15 16.39 9.76
N ILE A 526 2.07 16.18 11.08
CA ILE A 526 0.86 16.44 11.86
C ILE A 526 0.45 17.90 11.71
N ARG A 527 1.39 18.85 11.89
CA ARG A 527 1.12 20.28 11.72
C ARG A 527 0.69 20.63 10.29
N SER A 528 1.25 19.98 9.28
CA SER A 528 0.89 20.20 7.88
C SER A 528 -0.52 19.68 7.60
N PHE A 529 -0.87 18.54 8.19
CA PHE A 529 -2.21 17.99 8.13
C PHE A 529 -3.23 18.85 8.89
N ASP A 530 -2.88 19.36 10.07
CA ASP A 530 -3.71 20.29 10.82
C ASP A 530 -3.88 21.62 10.08
N ASN A 531 -2.81 22.14 9.46
CA ASN A 531 -2.89 23.32 8.60
C ASN A 531 -3.79 23.08 7.39
N MET A 532 -3.76 21.87 6.81
CA MET A 532 -4.63 21.49 5.68
C MET A 532 -6.09 21.40 6.11
N LYS A 533 -6.38 20.89 7.32
CA LYS A 533 -7.72 20.87 7.92
C LYS A 533 -8.24 22.26 8.29
N ALA A 534 -7.36 23.11 8.81
CA ALA A 534 -7.70 24.47 9.23
C ALA A 534 -7.74 25.46 8.06
N ALA A 535 -7.27 25.07 6.87
CA ALA A 535 -7.40 25.87 5.68
C ALA A 535 -8.88 26.01 5.34
N SER A 536 -9.44 27.21 5.55
CA SER A 536 -10.84 27.47 5.22
C SER A 536 -11.02 27.26 3.71
N PRO A 537 -11.89 26.33 3.29
CA PRO A 537 -12.09 26.05 1.88
C PRO A 537 -12.97 27.12 1.19
N GLY A 538 -13.36 28.17 1.93
CA GLY A 538 -14.25 29.24 1.45
C GLY A 538 -15.74 28.92 1.62
N PHE A 539 -16.09 27.86 2.35
CA PHE A 539 -17.45 27.45 2.72
C PHE A 539 -17.45 26.80 4.12
N ASP A 540 -18.61 26.73 4.76
CA ASP A 540 -18.82 26.07 6.06
C ASP A 540 -18.73 24.55 5.90
N THR A 541 -18.09 23.87 6.84
CA THR A 541 -17.93 22.40 6.85
C THR A 541 -18.51 21.74 8.09
N GLU A 542 -18.89 22.51 9.12
CA GLU A 542 -19.36 21.99 10.40
C GLU A 542 -20.89 22.01 10.51
N SER A 543 -21.56 23.00 9.90
CA SER A 543 -23.00 23.22 10.05
C SER A 543 -23.85 22.72 8.87
N ILE A 544 -23.29 21.89 7.98
CA ILE A 544 -23.96 21.43 6.75
C ILE A 544 -24.27 19.93 6.84
N ALA A 545 -25.54 19.58 6.66
CA ALA A 545 -25.98 18.21 6.45
C ALA A 545 -26.15 17.92 4.95
N LEU A 546 -25.61 16.80 4.48
CA LEU A 546 -25.72 16.37 3.09
C LEU A 546 -26.69 15.19 2.95
N ALA A 547 -27.57 15.27 1.96
CA ALA A 547 -28.42 14.18 1.55
C ALA A 547 -28.36 14.05 0.02
N SER A 548 -27.95 12.87 -0.44
CA SER A 548 -27.82 12.56 -1.86
C SER A 548 -29.00 11.73 -2.32
N PHE A 549 -29.61 12.09 -3.44
CA PHE A 549 -30.62 11.29 -4.11
C PHE A 549 -30.54 11.54 -5.62
N ASN A 550 -30.97 10.55 -6.40
CA ASN A 550 -31.07 10.68 -7.85
C ASN A 550 -32.48 10.24 -8.26
N LEU A 551 -33.32 11.22 -8.60
CA LEU A 551 -34.73 10.99 -8.94
C LEU A 551 -34.88 10.35 -10.33
N GLU A 552 -33.97 10.63 -11.26
CA GLU A 552 -33.98 10.02 -12.59
C GLU A 552 -33.71 8.51 -12.51
N LEU A 553 -32.80 8.08 -11.64
CA LEU A 553 -32.56 6.65 -11.35
C LEU A 553 -33.78 5.95 -10.72
N GLN A 554 -34.75 6.71 -10.19
CA GLN A 554 -36.00 6.20 -9.63
C GLN A 554 -37.17 6.28 -10.62
N GLY A 555 -36.92 6.71 -11.86
CA GLY A 555 -37.92 6.76 -12.93
C GLY A 555 -38.79 8.02 -12.94
N TYR A 556 -38.44 9.06 -12.19
CA TYR A 556 -39.10 10.36 -12.28
C TYR A 556 -38.69 11.08 -13.57
N ASP A 557 -39.63 11.74 -14.23
CA ASP A 557 -39.29 12.61 -15.36
C ASP A 557 -38.61 13.91 -14.87
N LYS A 558 -37.98 14.66 -15.78
CA LYS A 558 -37.25 15.90 -15.43
C LYS A 558 -38.15 16.97 -14.80
N ALA A 559 -39.41 17.06 -15.20
CA ALA A 559 -40.34 18.07 -14.69
C ALA A 559 -40.84 17.69 -13.29
N GLU A 560 -41.22 16.43 -13.09
CA GLU A 560 -41.56 15.82 -11.80
C GLU A 560 -40.41 15.90 -10.82
N ALA A 561 -39.18 15.60 -11.26
CA ALA A 561 -37.99 15.68 -10.42
C ALA A 561 -37.71 17.11 -9.96
N ARG A 562 -37.83 18.10 -10.85
CA ARG A 562 -37.68 19.53 -10.51
C ARG A 562 -38.74 19.97 -9.51
N GLU A 563 -40.00 19.59 -9.73
CA GLU A 563 -41.11 19.96 -8.84
C GLU A 563 -41.00 19.28 -7.47
N LEU A 564 -40.62 18.00 -7.42
CA LEU A 564 -40.35 17.30 -6.17
C LEU A 564 -39.18 17.91 -5.42
N GLY A 565 -38.08 18.23 -6.11
CA GLY A 565 -36.93 18.94 -5.53
C GLY A 565 -37.34 20.26 -4.89
N ARG A 566 -38.19 21.03 -5.57
CA ARG A 566 -38.75 22.28 -5.04
C ARG A 566 -39.60 22.05 -3.79
N GLN A 567 -40.51 21.07 -3.81
CA GLN A 567 -41.35 20.73 -2.66
C GLN A 567 -40.53 20.26 -1.46
N LEU A 568 -39.44 19.52 -1.69
CA LEU A 568 -38.50 19.10 -0.66
C LEU A 568 -37.81 20.31 -0.02
N LEU A 569 -37.27 21.22 -0.83
CA LEU A 569 -36.64 22.45 -0.33
C LEU A 569 -37.63 23.31 0.47
N ASP A 570 -38.86 23.50 -0.04
CA ASP A 570 -39.89 24.27 0.66
C ASP A 570 -40.26 23.65 2.02
N ARG A 571 -40.32 22.30 2.11
CA ARG A 571 -40.57 21.60 3.38
C ARG A 571 -39.39 21.69 4.35
N MET A 572 -38.16 21.54 3.85
CA MET A 572 -36.95 21.62 4.68
C MET A 572 -36.79 23.03 5.27
N ARG A 573 -36.99 24.08 4.47
CA ARG A 573 -36.98 25.47 4.93
C ARG A 573 -38.07 25.79 5.97
N GLY A 574 -39.13 24.98 6.01
CA GLY A 574 -40.20 25.12 7.02
C GLY A 574 -39.85 24.56 8.39
N LEU A 575 -38.74 23.82 8.54
CA LEU A 575 -38.29 23.27 9.81
C LEU A 575 -37.47 24.31 10.58
N PRO A 576 -37.78 24.57 11.87
CA PRO A 576 -37.10 25.61 12.66
C PRO A 576 -35.60 25.31 12.90
N GLU A 577 -35.18 24.05 12.77
CA GLU A 577 -33.78 23.63 12.90
C GLU A 577 -32.94 23.88 11.63
N ILE A 578 -33.58 24.19 10.49
CA ILE A 578 -32.91 24.38 9.20
C ILE A 578 -32.87 25.89 8.87
N SER A 579 -31.67 26.45 8.78
CA SER A 579 -31.47 27.87 8.43
C SER A 579 -31.64 28.13 6.93
N ALA A 580 -31.07 27.27 6.09
CA ALA A 580 -31.15 27.35 4.63
C ALA A 580 -31.04 25.95 4.02
N ALA A 581 -31.60 25.77 2.83
CA ALA A 581 -31.52 24.53 2.07
C ALA A 581 -31.37 24.83 0.58
N SER A 582 -30.55 24.03 -0.10
CA SER A 582 -30.24 24.17 -1.52
C SER A 582 -29.92 22.81 -2.14
N LEU A 583 -30.12 22.69 -3.46
CA LEU A 583 -29.68 21.56 -4.27
C LEU A 583 -28.42 21.96 -5.04
N ALA A 584 -27.44 21.06 -5.13
CA ALA A 584 -26.20 21.32 -5.83
C ALA A 584 -25.61 20.04 -6.41
N PHE A 585 -25.07 20.13 -7.63
CA PHE A 585 -24.32 19.06 -8.27
C PHE A 585 -23.33 19.59 -9.32
N PRO A 586 -22.07 19.11 -9.33
CA PRO A 586 -21.38 18.44 -8.23
C PRO A 586 -21.09 19.40 -7.08
N LEU A 587 -20.85 18.85 -5.89
CA LEU A 587 -20.47 19.63 -4.70
C LEU A 587 -19.01 20.11 -4.78
N PRO A 588 -18.62 21.14 -4.01
CA PRO A 588 -17.21 21.52 -3.88
C PRO A 588 -16.38 20.35 -3.36
N LEU A 589 -15.22 20.11 -3.97
CA LEU A 589 -14.31 18.99 -3.64
C LEU A 589 -14.89 17.59 -3.91
N ASP A 590 -15.99 17.49 -4.67
CA ASP A 590 -16.51 16.22 -5.14
C ASP A 590 -15.50 15.54 -6.09
N ALA A 591 -15.50 14.21 -6.10
CA ALA A 591 -14.71 13.40 -7.03
C ALA A 591 -15.26 13.51 -8.47
N TYR A 592 -16.51 13.93 -8.62
CA TYR A 592 -17.16 14.18 -9.90
C TYR A 592 -17.08 15.66 -10.30
N GLN A 593 -16.88 15.95 -11.59
CA GLN A 593 -16.82 17.32 -12.12
C GLN A 593 -17.66 17.42 -13.39
N GLU A 594 -18.59 18.38 -13.41
CA GLU A 594 -19.28 18.77 -14.63
C GLU A 594 -18.45 19.79 -15.40
N SER A 595 -18.46 19.66 -16.73
CA SER A 595 -17.67 20.52 -17.61
C SER A 595 -18.47 20.97 -18.80
N ALA A 596 -18.20 22.19 -19.25
CA ALA A 596 -18.84 22.78 -20.40
C ALA A 596 -17.87 23.57 -21.25
N VAL A 597 -18.21 23.68 -22.53
CA VAL A 597 -17.52 24.53 -23.49
C VAL A 597 -18.28 25.83 -23.61
N VAL A 598 -17.56 26.91 -23.37
CA VAL A 598 -18.10 28.27 -23.47
C VAL A 598 -17.54 28.96 -24.71
N VAL A 599 -18.47 29.50 -25.52
CA VAL A 599 -18.18 30.32 -26.71
C VAL A 599 -18.70 31.75 -26.45
N PRO A 600 -17.85 32.79 -26.52
CA PRO A 600 -18.28 34.18 -26.33
C PRO A 600 -19.31 34.62 -27.39
N MET A 601 -20.37 35.31 -26.96
CA MET A 601 -21.47 35.73 -27.84
C MET A 601 -21.10 36.85 -28.83
N ASP A 602 -20.02 37.60 -28.56
CA ASP A 602 -19.55 38.73 -29.39
C ASP A 602 -18.71 38.27 -30.61
N ALA A 603 -18.71 36.96 -30.92
CA ALA A 603 -18.02 36.37 -32.07
C ALA A 603 -18.73 36.70 -33.40
N ALA A 604 -18.69 37.98 -33.78
CA ALA A 604 -18.94 38.37 -35.15
C ALA A 604 -17.77 37.87 -36.03
N LEU A 605 -18.09 36.98 -36.97
CA LEU A 605 -17.32 36.70 -38.19
C LEU A 605 -15.90 36.10 -37.99
N GLY A 606 -15.84 34.77 -37.96
CA GLY A 606 -14.77 34.03 -38.65
C GLY A 606 -13.38 33.97 -38.00
N GLN A 607 -13.22 34.36 -36.73
CA GLN A 607 -12.00 34.06 -35.99
C GLN A 607 -12.22 32.85 -35.07
N GLU A 608 -11.51 31.76 -35.33
CA GLU A 608 -11.40 30.59 -34.45
C GLU A 608 -10.71 31.00 -33.14
N GLU A 609 -11.44 31.63 -32.21
CA GLU A 609 -10.94 31.79 -30.84
C GLU A 609 -11.26 30.54 -30.00
N GLU A 610 -10.22 30.03 -29.33
CA GLU A 610 -10.21 28.86 -28.43
C GLU A 610 -11.46 28.73 -27.53
N GLU A 611 -12.19 27.64 -27.75
CA GLU A 611 -13.15 27.03 -26.82
C GLU A 611 -12.64 27.08 -25.37
N LEU A 612 -13.41 27.70 -24.48
CA LEU A 612 -13.05 27.72 -23.06
C LEU A 612 -13.72 26.54 -22.35
N TRP A 613 -12.92 25.53 -22.01
CA TRP A 613 -13.34 24.48 -21.10
C TRP A 613 -13.43 25.02 -19.67
N LEU A 614 -14.61 24.89 -19.09
CA LEU A 614 -14.93 25.33 -17.74
C LEU A 614 -15.57 24.18 -16.98
N SER A 615 -15.12 23.96 -15.75
CA SER A 615 -15.88 23.15 -14.81
C SER A 615 -16.94 24.01 -14.14
N TYR A 616 -18.13 23.48 -13.95
CA TYR A 616 -19.24 24.20 -13.31
C TYR A 616 -19.94 23.31 -12.29
N SER A 617 -20.67 23.96 -11.39
CA SER A 617 -21.65 23.32 -10.50
C SER A 617 -23.01 23.91 -10.82
N ALA A 618 -23.99 23.05 -11.05
CA ALA A 618 -25.39 23.43 -11.10
C ALA A 618 -25.89 23.53 -9.66
N VAL A 619 -26.44 24.69 -9.29
CA VAL A 619 -26.90 24.95 -7.91
C VAL A 619 -28.25 25.66 -7.94
N SER A 620 -29.11 25.39 -6.96
CA SER A 620 -30.39 26.07 -6.80
C SER A 620 -30.22 27.41 -6.09
N GLU A 621 -31.34 28.08 -5.85
CA GLU A 621 -31.36 29.26 -4.98
C GLU A 621 -30.82 28.95 -3.58
N ASP A 622 -30.40 30.00 -2.88
CA ASP A 622 -29.86 29.99 -1.51
C ASP A 622 -28.58 29.15 -1.32
N TYR A 623 -27.97 28.65 -2.40
CA TYR A 623 -26.76 27.81 -2.32
C TYR A 623 -25.62 28.48 -1.54
N PHE A 624 -25.24 29.70 -1.93
CA PHE A 624 -24.13 30.43 -1.31
C PHE A 624 -24.40 30.78 0.16
N GLU A 625 -25.67 30.97 0.54
CA GLU A 625 -26.08 31.16 1.93
C GLU A 625 -26.01 29.85 2.71
N THR A 626 -26.52 28.76 2.12
CA THR A 626 -26.51 27.41 2.69
C THR A 626 -25.08 26.93 2.97
N ILE A 627 -24.15 27.17 2.04
CA ILE A 627 -22.75 26.78 2.22
C ILE A 627 -21.88 27.85 2.90
N GLY A 628 -22.45 29.02 3.23
CA GLY A 628 -21.71 30.10 3.89
C GLY A 628 -20.59 30.73 3.05
N THR A 629 -20.68 30.68 1.71
CA THR A 629 -19.69 31.30 0.82
C THR A 629 -20.08 32.75 0.50
N PRO A 630 -19.30 33.75 0.91
CA PRO A 630 -19.63 35.15 0.65
C PRO A 630 -19.44 35.52 -0.83
N LEU A 631 -20.42 36.21 -1.39
CA LEU A 631 -20.32 36.79 -2.73
C LEU A 631 -19.55 38.12 -2.67
N LEU A 632 -18.47 38.23 -3.46
CA LEU A 632 -17.66 39.45 -3.53
C LEU A 632 -18.37 40.60 -4.25
N ALA A 633 -19.20 40.28 -5.24
CA ALA A 633 -19.99 41.24 -6.01
C ALA A 633 -21.17 40.54 -6.69
N GLY A 634 -22.25 41.29 -6.97
CA GLY A 634 -23.44 40.78 -7.64
C GLY A 634 -24.45 40.16 -6.67
N ARG A 635 -25.15 39.11 -7.13
CA ARG A 635 -26.18 38.39 -6.37
C ARG A 635 -26.09 36.89 -6.66
N GLY A 636 -26.61 36.08 -5.74
CA GLY A 636 -26.83 34.65 -5.97
C GLY A 636 -28.03 34.37 -6.89
N PHE A 637 -28.30 33.08 -7.08
CA PHE A 637 -29.46 32.59 -7.83
C PHE A 637 -30.75 32.85 -7.06
N ARG A 638 -31.81 33.19 -7.80
CA ARG A 638 -33.16 33.42 -7.28
C ARG A 638 -34.13 32.47 -7.95
N ARG A 639 -35.25 32.21 -7.28
CA ARG A 639 -36.36 31.39 -7.80
C ARG A 639 -36.92 31.85 -9.15
N GLU A 640 -36.75 33.13 -9.48
CA GLU A 640 -37.21 33.72 -10.74
C GLU A 640 -36.22 33.52 -11.90
N ASP A 641 -34.98 33.11 -11.61
CA ASP A 641 -33.97 32.82 -12.63
C ASP A 641 -34.33 31.47 -13.28
N SER A 642 -35.02 31.55 -14.42
CA SER A 642 -35.53 30.40 -15.17
C SER A 642 -34.97 30.37 -16.58
N GLU A 643 -35.13 29.23 -17.26
CA GLU A 643 -34.72 29.04 -18.66
C GLU A 643 -35.44 30.00 -19.62
N GLU A 644 -36.58 30.57 -19.21
CA GLU A 644 -37.38 31.54 -19.99
C GLU A 644 -36.85 32.98 -19.89
N ARG A 645 -35.86 33.23 -19.02
CA ARG A 645 -35.22 34.54 -18.82
C ARG A 645 -33.74 34.49 -19.24
N PRO A 646 -33.07 35.65 -19.38
CA PRO A 646 -31.63 35.68 -19.56
C PRO A 646 -30.95 34.90 -18.43
N LEU A 647 -30.25 33.82 -18.81
CA LEU A 647 -29.59 32.89 -17.89
C LEU A 647 -28.59 33.63 -17.02
N VAL A 648 -28.41 33.20 -15.77
CA VAL A 648 -27.49 33.84 -14.81
C VAL A 648 -26.36 32.87 -14.48
N ALA A 649 -25.15 33.37 -14.25
CA ALA A 649 -24.01 32.56 -13.83
C ALA A 649 -23.18 33.32 -12.79
N VAL A 650 -22.65 32.60 -11.80
CA VAL A 650 -21.70 33.12 -10.81
C VAL A 650 -20.31 32.58 -11.16
N VAL A 651 -19.33 33.47 -11.28
CA VAL A 651 -17.98 33.13 -11.75
C VAL A 651 -16.94 33.50 -10.70
N ASN A 652 -15.87 32.70 -10.60
CA ASN A 652 -14.75 33.01 -9.71
C ASN A 652 -13.79 34.04 -10.35
N GLU A 653 -12.86 34.55 -9.53
CA GLU A 653 -11.91 35.56 -9.97
C GLU A 653 -10.96 35.06 -11.06
N THR A 654 -10.62 33.77 -11.06
CA THR A 654 -9.80 33.13 -12.10
C THR A 654 -10.49 33.16 -13.46
N MET A 655 -11.78 32.83 -13.51
CA MET A 655 -12.59 32.90 -14.72
C MET A 655 -12.73 34.35 -15.18
N ARG A 656 -13.02 35.28 -14.25
CA ARG A 656 -13.07 36.72 -14.54
C ARG A 656 -11.76 37.22 -15.16
N ALA A 657 -10.61 36.84 -14.62
CA ALA A 657 -9.30 37.21 -15.14
C ALA A 657 -9.01 36.59 -16.52
N ARG A 658 -9.41 35.32 -16.73
CA ARG A 658 -9.24 34.60 -18.01
C ARG A 658 -10.08 35.23 -19.12
N CYS A 659 -11.33 35.58 -18.84
CA CYS A 659 -12.21 36.29 -19.76
C CYS A 659 -11.75 37.75 -20.00
N GLY A 660 -11.30 38.45 -18.95
CA GLY A 660 -10.80 39.83 -19.04
C GLY A 660 -9.51 39.97 -19.86
N ARG A 661 -8.56 39.04 -19.72
CA ARG A 661 -7.33 39.01 -20.54
C ARG A 661 -7.58 38.73 -22.01
N LYS A 662 -8.59 37.92 -22.36
CA LYS A 662 -8.97 37.67 -23.76
C LYS A 662 -9.63 38.91 -24.38
N ARG A 663 -10.53 39.59 -23.66
CA ARG A 663 -11.10 40.89 -24.10
C ARG A 663 -10.03 41.95 -24.38
N ALA A 664 -8.95 41.99 -23.60
CA ALA A 664 -7.84 42.93 -23.83
C ALA A 664 -6.97 42.58 -25.05
N ARG A 665 -6.99 41.33 -25.54
CA ARG A 665 -6.27 40.89 -26.76
C ARG A 665 -7.08 41.12 -28.03
N SER A 666 -8.42 41.05 -27.96
CA SER A 666 -9.30 41.30 -29.11
C SER A 666 -9.71 42.77 -29.26
N ALA A 667 -9.56 43.60 -28.23
CA ALA A 667 -9.89 45.03 -28.28
C ALA A 667 -8.74 45.90 -28.82
N GLY A 668 -8.50 45.84 -30.14
CA GLY A 668 -8.00 47.01 -30.86
C GLY A 668 -9.15 48.01 -31.02
N ASN A 669 -9.18 49.06 -30.19
CA ASN A 669 -10.10 50.22 -30.25
C ASN A 669 -11.59 49.89 -30.41
N PHE A 670 -12.37 49.83 -29.33
CA PHE A 670 -13.72 50.45 -29.29
C PHE A 670 -14.15 50.68 -27.83
N GLY A 671 -14.85 51.80 -27.63
CA GLY A 671 -15.05 52.46 -26.34
C GLY A 671 -15.97 51.76 -25.34
N SER A 672 -15.89 52.28 -24.12
CA SER A 672 -16.65 51.92 -22.93
C SER A 672 -18.17 51.83 -23.15
N ALA A 673 -18.73 50.64 -22.95
CA ALA A 673 -20.03 50.34 -22.31
C ALA A 673 -20.69 49.11 -22.97
N ALA A 674 -20.56 47.93 -22.35
CA ALA A 674 -21.53 46.85 -22.56
C ALA A 674 -21.41 45.78 -21.45
N ARG A 675 -22.59 45.39 -20.94
CA ARG A 675 -22.86 44.48 -19.83
C ARG A 675 -22.25 43.08 -20.05
N ALA A 676 -21.92 42.42 -18.94
CA ALA A 676 -21.51 41.03 -18.92
C ALA A 676 -22.66 40.14 -19.42
N THR A 677 -22.51 39.62 -20.64
CA THR A 677 -23.44 38.67 -21.24
C THR A 677 -23.14 37.27 -20.73
N LEU A 678 -24.21 36.63 -20.28
CA LEU A 678 -24.26 35.45 -19.46
C LEU A 678 -24.19 34.17 -20.32
N LEU A 679 -23.62 33.12 -19.74
CA LEU A 679 -23.39 31.85 -20.41
C LEU A 679 -24.38 30.79 -19.95
N LYS A 680 -24.87 30.03 -20.93
CA LYS A 680 -25.83 28.95 -20.79
C LYS A 680 -25.17 27.69 -20.24
N LEU A 681 -25.74 27.12 -19.18
CA LEU A 681 -25.48 25.76 -18.73
C LEU A 681 -26.84 25.15 -18.39
N SER A 682 -27.30 24.21 -19.22
CA SER A 682 -28.54 23.46 -18.99
C SER A 682 -28.30 22.40 -17.92
N ALA A 683 -29.22 22.33 -16.95
CA ALA A 683 -29.29 21.28 -15.94
C ALA A 683 -29.88 19.98 -16.51
#